data_AF-A0A229NZP9-F1
#
_entry.id   AF-A0A229NZP9-F1
#
_cell.length_a   1.000
_cell.length_b   1.000
_cell.length_c   1.000
_cell.angle_alpha   90.00
_cell.angle_beta   90.00
_cell.angle_gamma   90.00
#
_symmetry.space_group_name_H-M   'P 1'
#
loop_
_entity.id
_entity.type
_entity.pdbx_description
1 polymer ?
#
loop_
_entity_poly.entity_id
_entity_poly.type
_entity_poly.pdbx_seq_one_letter_code
_entity_poly.pdbx_strand_id
1 'polypeptide(L)'
;MAKTNWKFNDVVTEADMNQLGSELNAASEHAAATSGAHGATSAATPSRIIQRDSAGRARVEPPLTGADIARKDTVDNAVQPLIADLIDVPAVALSLAPGVQVVAAPRDTPLRIKSIKGRTLVNLLGCDGNCEDTSRWQAVSSTLALDATNYVSGKNGLKITLSAANGSAVTQSSVTLTASKHYLLAAYLKKGNGINVSAYVSSQAAATRTTFVTTTGFSLAYKKFTGIAVAGLGIVVDVNGANGNYAYADEVRLYEISTSEFASIDSMTPAQIATMYPYVDDIKNVNGVYLRRVAAQPADDQYVFYPDCQLASNVNGSVYDELYTDNIGQERVKREFKTMDLTGDLPWVYLGGDSIQSTAILKIQDSIKDTGVISKFDGKILSRVVQGGSINAADLQVVTDVTDLVNPDVVGITISRSDSGWGVSYVPTADEVKAYFWGWTMRQEGMISTPYTSGTKWWRRTIDNSNPVSTLPISFAPGYTPYRLQYQLTAQVNETVRSEGAIMLAEGANTLEVGYGVIVRERAKPVNRAEGDFVYINSSVALGTGLDRANQSIIEIYRDSRKDKSWTIDNNAEALPGKQRAYKWASTYNPSAVYEVTYLALYTYLIGIPPTQVSAEYAPNQRTVTDDLAKTATQLAGRVTVLENGTAQAKQPQWITPTLLGGWVKYHDNFSGAAYRKVGNEVQLRGMIKDGNNSVAIIKLPALYRPKYLISLPVISFNGTDHDIGSAEVTPAGIVTVYLVGSNWLSLDTIRFAID
;
A
#
# COMPACT_ATOMS: atom_id res chain seq x y z
N MET A 1 17.04 9.24 -98.37
CA MET A 1 18.40 8.70 -98.24
C MET A 1 19.06 8.82 -99.58
N ALA A 2 20.10 9.64 -99.63
CA ALA A 2 21.00 9.75 -100.75
C ALA A 2 21.56 8.37 -101.06
N LYS A 3 21.95 8.16 -102.31
CA LYS A 3 22.57 6.91 -102.73
C LYS A 3 23.76 6.60 -101.82
N THR A 4 23.81 5.39 -101.28
CA THR A 4 24.90 4.94 -100.37
C THR A 4 25.80 3.89 -101.01
N ASN A 5 25.45 3.40 -102.19
CA ASN A 5 26.10 2.29 -102.89
C ASN A 5 26.74 2.70 -104.22
N TRP A 6 27.35 3.89 -104.24
CA TRP A 6 28.05 4.45 -105.40
C TRP A 6 29.05 3.46 -106.03
N LYS A 7 29.03 3.39 -107.36
CA LYS A 7 29.94 2.61 -108.21
C LYS A 7 30.88 3.57 -108.94
N PHE A 8 32.02 3.04 -109.38
CA PHE A 8 33.09 3.81 -110.02
C PHE A 8 32.63 4.64 -111.24
N ASN A 9 31.60 4.19 -111.96
CA ASN A 9 31.07 4.86 -113.16
C ASN A 9 29.76 5.64 -112.93
N ASP A 10 29.31 5.78 -111.68
CA ASP A 10 28.13 6.59 -111.39
C ASP A 10 28.47 8.09 -111.52
N VAL A 11 27.67 8.83 -112.28
CA VAL A 11 27.82 10.29 -112.42
C VAL A 11 27.12 10.98 -111.25
N VAL A 12 27.88 11.71 -110.43
CA VAL A 12 27.33 12.54 -109.34
C VAL A 12 26.77 13.82 -109.94
N THR A 13 25.48 14.03 -109.80
CA THR A 13 24.80 15.24 -110.29
C THR A 13 24.67 16.28 -109.18
N GLU A 14 24.35 17.52 -109.57
CA GLU A 14 24.00 18.57 -108.61
C GLU A 14 22.85 18.15 -107.68
N ALA A 15 21.88 17.40 -108.20
CA ALA A 15 20.79 16.85 -107.40
C ALA A 15 21.28 15.87 -106.32
N ASP A 16 22.27 15.03 -106.64
CA ASP A 16 22.85 14.08 -105.69
C ASP A 16 23.63 14.80 -104.57
N MET A 17 24.40 15.83 -104.93
CA MET A 17 25.16 16.65 -103.97
C MET A 17 24.25 17.48 -103.07
N ASN A 18 23.19 18.07 -103.63
CA ASN A 18 22.19 18.82 -102.86
C ASN A 18 21.40 17.89 -101.93
N GLN A 19 21.11 16.65 -102.35
CA GLN A 19 20.48 15.66 -101.49
C GLN A 19 21.38 15.23 -100.32
N LEU A 20 22.67 14.97 -100.57
CA LEU A 20 23.65 14.66 -99.51
C LEU A 20 23.82 15.83 -98.53
N GLY A 21 23.94 17.07 -99.04
CA GLY A 21 24.02 18.27 -98.21
C GLY A 21 22.76 18.48 -97.36
N SER A 22 21.58 18.23 -97.93
CA SER A 22 20.31 18.29 -97.21
C SER A 22 20.24 17.25 -96.07
N GLU A 23 20.68 16.01 -96.32
CA GLU A 23 20.69 14.96 -95.29
C GLU A 23 21.74 15.22 -94.19
N LEU A 24 22.91 15.77 -94.54
CA LEU A 24 23.92 16.19 -93.58
C LEU A 24 23.43 17.35 -92.70
N ASN A 25 22.76 18.35 -93.29
CA ASN A 25 22.16 19.45 -92.55
C ASN A 25 21.07 18.94 -91.59
N ALA A 26 20.20 18.05 -92.06
CA ALA A 26 19.18 17.43 -91.22
C ALA A 26 19.78 16.63 -90.05
N ALA A 27 20.87 15.89 -90.27
CA ALA A 27 21.57 15.17 -89.21
C ALA A 27 22.24 16.12 -88.19
N SER A 28 22.83 17.22 -88.67
CA SER A 28 23.43 18.25 -87.81
C SER A 28 22.38 18.96 -86.95
N GLU A 29 21.25 19.34 -87.55
CA GLU A 29 20.11 19.93 -86.85
C GLU A 29 19.53 18.96 -85.79
N HIS A 30 19.42 17.67 -86.13
CA HIS A 30 18.99 16.65 -85.18
C HIS A 30 19.98 16.47 -84.02
N ALA A 31 21.29 16.44 -84.29
CA ALA A 31 22.32 16.35 -83.26
C ALA A 31 22.37 17.57 -82.32
N ALA A 32 21.97 18.75 -82.81
CA ALA A 32 21.86 19.97 -82.04
C ALA A 32 20.55 20.10 -81.23
N ALA A 33 19.55 19.25 -81.49
CA ALA A 33 18.25 19.33 -80.84
C ALA A 33 18.33 18.90 -79.36
N THR A 34 18.17 19.86 -78.44
CA THR A 34 18.14 19.63 -76.99
C THR A 34 16.73 19.60 -76.41
N SER A 35 15.71 19.89 -77.23
CA SER A 35 14.30 19.84 -76.87
C SER A 35 13.43 19.36 -78.02
N GLY A 36 12.30 18.71 -77.71
CA GLY A 36 11.35 18.24 -78.73
C GLY A 36 11.83 17.07 -79.60
N ALA A 37 13.06 16.58 -79.40
CA ALA A 37 13.66 15.51 -80.20
C ALA A 37 12.77 14.25 -80.15
N HIS A 38 12.41 13.72 -81.31
CA HIS A 38 11.51 12.57 -81.45
C HIS A 38 10.16 12.74 -80.71
N GLY A 39 9.68 13.99 -80.58
CA GLY A 39 8.45 14.31 -79.85
C GLY A 39 8.60 14.29 -78.33
N ALA A 40 9.83 14.29 -77.81
CA ALA A 40 10.07 14.38 -76.37
C ALA A 40 9.46 15.66 -75.79
N THR A 41 8.93 15.58 -74.57
CA THR A 41 8.31 16.72 -73.89
C THR A 41 8.61 16.69 -72.41
N SER A 42 8.63 17.88 -71.80
CA SER A 42 8.74 18.04 -70.35
C SER A 42 7.40 17.96 -69.63
N ALA A 43 6.29 17.90 -70.37
CA ALA A 43 4.96 17.63 -69.85
C ALA A 43 4.77 16.12 -69.58
N ALA A 44 3.92 15.79 -68.62
CA ALA A 44 3.47 14.42 -68.39
C ALA A 44 2.47 14.02 -69.48
N THR A 45 2.93 13.69 -70.68
CA THR A 45 2.07 13.28 -71.79
C THR A 45 2.25 11.78 -72.07
N PRO A 46 1.17 10.97 -72.00
CA PRO A 46 1.24 9.55 -72.35
C PRO A 46 1.84 9.30 -73.75
N SER A 47 2.60 8.20 -73.89
CA SER A 47 3.24 7.80 -75.16
C SER A 47 4.19 8.85 -75.76
N ARG A 48 4.92 9.59 -74.91
CA ARG A 48 6.01 10.50 -75.30
C ARG A 48 7.29 10.17 -74.55
N ILE A 49 8.43 10.51 -75.15
CA ILE A 49 9.75 10.38 -74.52
C ILE A 49 9.88 11.46 -73.44
N ILE A 50 10.41 11.10 -72.27
CA ILE A 50 10.60 12.02 -71.14
C ILE A 50 11.74 12.98 -71.46
N GLN A 51 11.45 14.28 -71.43
CA GLN A 51 12.44 15.36 -71.44
C GLN A 51 12.43 16.07 -70.08
N ARG A 52 13.60 16.54 -69.61
CA ARG A 52 13.65 17.42 -68.43
C ARG A 52 13.22 18.84 -68.81
N ASP A 53 12.56 19.54 -67.89
CA ASP A 53 12.28 20.98 -68.03
C ASP A 53 13.54 21.84 -67.83
N SER A 54 13.41 23.16 -67.95
CA SER A 54 14.53 24.11 -67.78
C SER A 54 15.13 24.13 -66.36
N ALA A 55 14.43 23.56 -65.37
CA ALA A 55 14.91 23.37 -64.00
C ALA A 55 15.43 21.94 -63.76
N GLY A 56 15.54 21.11 -64.80
CA GLY A 56 16.05 19.74 -64.71
C GLY A 56 15.06 18.70 -64.20
N ARG A 57 13.76 19.02 -64.08
CA ARG A 57 12.73 18.12 -63.54
C ARG A 57 12.10 17.28 -64.65
N ALA A 58 11.87 15.99 -64.37
CA ALA A 58 11.06 15.12 -65.22
C ALA A 58 9.64 15.02 -64.64
N ARG A 59 8.62 15.00 -65.51
CA ARG A 59 7.22 14.85 -65.12
C ARG A 59 6.64 13.61 -65.80
N VAL A 60 5.87 12.85 -65.05
CA VAL A 60 5.14 11.66 -65.50
C VAL A 60 3.73 11.71 -64.93
N GLU A 61 2.80 10.97 -65.54
CA GLU A 61 1.42 10.82 -65.04
C GLU A 61 1.40 10.12 -63.67
N PRO A 62 0.30 10.26 -62.88
CA PRO A 62 0.14 9.49 -61.65
C PRO A 62 0.34 7.99 -61.88
N PRO A 63 1.12 7.30 -61.01
CA PRO A 63 1.29 5.86 -61.12
C PRO A 63 -0.06 5.16 -60.86
N LEU A 64 -0.36 4.14 -61.68
CA LEU A 64 -1.53 3.27 -61.56
C LEU A 64 -1.14 1.88 -61.05
N THR A 65 0.08 1.43 -61.33
CA THR A 65 0.59 0.11 -60.93
C THR A 65 1.92 0.22 -60.19
N GLY A 66 2.31 -0.84 -59.48
CA GLY A 66 3.61 -0.89 -58.78
C GLY A 66 4.84 -0.90 -59.70
N ALA A 67 4.67 -1.02 -61.02
CA ALA A 67 5.75 -0.95 -61.99
C ALA A 67 5.99 0.47 -62.54
N ASP A 68 5.14 1.43 -62.19
CA ASP A 68 5.22 2.80 -62.68
C ASP A 68 6.26 3.64 -61.90
N ILE A 69 6.72 4.73 -62.51
CA ILE A 69 7.66 5.67 -61.87
C ILE A 69 6.95 6.42 -60.75
N ALA A 70 7.47 6.33 -59.52
CA ALA A 70 6.95 7.09 -58.39
C ALA A 70 7.14 8.61 -58.58
N ARG A 71 6.10 9.37 -58.25
CA ARG A 71 6.15 10.85 -58.24
C ARG A 71 6.34 11.37 -56.83
N LYS A 72 7.04 12.51 -56.71
CA LYS A 72 7.34 13.12 -55.40
C LYS A 72 6.09 13.46 -54.60
N ASP A 73 5.07 14.06 -55.22
CA ASP A 73 3.80 14.40 -54.57
C ASP A 73 3.09 13.17 -53.99
N THR A 74 3.16 12.06 -54.71
CA THR A 74 2.54 10.78 -54.34
C THR A 74 3.28 10.15 -53.17
N VAL A 75 4.61 10.20 -53.17
CA VAL A 75 5.45 9.76 -52.05
C VAL A 75 5.27 10.66 -50.84
N ASP A 76 5.32 11.98 -51.01
CA ASP A 76 5.13 12.94 -49.93
C ASP A 76 3.77 12.72 -49.25
N ASN A 77 2.68 12.64 -50.02
CA ASN A 77 1.33 12.40 -49.50
C ASN A 77 1.21 11.07 -48.75
N ALA A 78 1.92 10.03 -49.20
CA ALA A 78 1.95 8.74 -48.52
C ALA A 78 2.74 8.80 -47.19
N VAL A 79 3.79 9.63 -47.11
CA VAL A 79 4.65 9.77 -45.92
C VAL A 79 4.10 10.79 -44.91
N GLN A 80 3.40 11.84 -45.36
CA GLN A 80 2.81 12.88 -44.49
C GLN A 80 2.12 12.33 -43.23
N PRO A 81 1.20 11.33 -43.30
CA PRO A 81 0.55 10.81 -42.09
C PRO A 81 1.52 10.14 -41.10
N LEU A 82 2.64 9.58 -41.57
CA LEU A 82 3.65 8.96 -40.71
C LEU A 82 4.50 9.98 -39.95
N ILE A 83 4.57 11.22 -40.42
CA ILE A 83 5.37 12.27 -39.77
C ILE A 83 4.85 12.55 -38.35
N ALA A 84 3.53 12.64 -38.19
CA ALA A 84 2.90 12.85 -36.87
C ALA A 84 3.22 11.73 -35.86
N ASP A 85 3.41 10.50 -36.37
CA ASP A 85 3.75 9.33 -35.57
C ASP A 85 5.23 9.28 -35.16
N LEU A 86 6.10 9.96 -35.91
CA LEU A 86 7.56 9.89 -35.78
C LEU A 86 8.21 11.17 -35.19
N ILE A 87 7.43 12.23 -34.98
CA ILE A 87 7.88 13.40 -34.24
C ILE A 87 8.01 13.08 -32.74
N ASP A 88 8.98 13.70 -32.07
CA ASP A 88 9.09 13.60 -30.61
C ASP A 88 8.01 14.50 -29.98
N VAL A 89 7.10 13.89 -29.23
CA VAL A 89 5.98 14.59 -28.59
C VAL A 89 5.94 14.20 -27.12
N PRO A 90 5.86 15.17 -26.19
CA PRO A 90 5.78 14.87 -24.77
C PRO A 90 4.53 14.04 -24.44
N ALA A 91 4.65 13.21 -23.41
CA ALA A 91 3.53 12.42 -22.90
C ALA A 91 2.35 13.32 -22.49
N VAL A 92 1.13 12.83 -22.70
CA VAL A 92 -0.10 13.51 -22.30
C VAL A 92 -0.33 13.27 -20.81
N ALA A 93 -0.27 14.34 -20.01
CA ALA A 93 -0.54 14.27 -18.59
C ALA A 93 -2.03 14.10 -18.28
N LEU A 94 -2.33 13.30 -17.27
CA LEU A 94 -3.67 12.98 -16.77
C LEU A 94 -3.76 13.29 -15.28
N SER A 95 -4.89 13.89 -14.90
CA SER A 95 -5.34 14.06 -13.52
C SER A 95 -6.52 13.14 -13.27
N LEU A 96 -6.31 12.04 -12.55
CA LEU A 96 -7.35 11.06 -12.26
C LEU A 96 -7.89 11.30 -10.86
N ALA A 97 -9.18 11.58 -10.73
CA ALA A 97 -9.86 11.72 -9.45
C ALA A 97 -10.36 10.36 -8.94
N PRO A 98 -10.63 10.20 -7.63
CA PRO A 98 -11.29 8.99 -7.11
C PRO A 98 -12.62 8.71 -7.80
N GLY A 99 -12.87 7.43 -8.08
CA GLY A 99 -14.06 6.96 -8.78
C GLY A 99 -13.80 6.71 -10.27
N VAL A 100 -14.89 6.66 -11.04
CA VAL A 100 -14.88 6.27 -12.45
C VAL A 100 -14.84 7.49 -13.36
N GLN A 101 -13.96 7.47 -14.37
CA GLN A 101 -13.84 8.50 -15.39
C GLN A 101 -13.47 7.91 -16.76
N VAL A 102 -13.72 8.67 -17.83
CA VAL A 102 -13.38 8.27 -19.20
C VAL A 102 -12.16 9.04 -19.68
N VAL A 103 -11.19 8.32 -20.24
CA VAL A 103 -9.98 8.87 -20.85
C VAL A 103 -9.91 8.40 -22.30
N ALA A 104 -9.76 9.32 -23.24
CA ALA A 104 -9.52 9.00 -24.64
C ALA A 104 -8.01 8.91 -24.92
N ALA A 105 -7.57 7.80 -25.52
CA ALA A 105 -6.22 7.62 -26.02
C ALA A 105 -6.23 7.57 -27.55
N PRO A 106 -5.27 8.20 -28.25
CA PRO A 106 -5.24 8.21 -29.72
C PRO A 106 -4.79 6.87 -30.32
N ARG A 107 -4.29 5.95 -29.50
CA ARG A 107 -3.80 4.62 -29.88
C ARG A 107 -3.63 3.74 -28.65
N ASP A 108 -3.32 2.47 -28.87
CA ASP A 108 -2.91 1.56 -27.80
C ASP A 108 -1.61 2.04 -27.13
N THR A 109 -1.65 2.30 -25.82
CA THR A 109 -0.53 2.92 -25.10
C THR A 109 -0.53 2.57 -23.61
N PRO A 110 0.63 2.29 -22.98
CA PRO A 110 0.68 2.07 -21.53
C PRO A 110 0.26 3.32 -20.75
N LEU A 111 -0.57 3.15 -19.71
CA LEU A 111 -0.80 4.18 -18.72
C LEU A 111 0.32 4.14 -17.68
N ARG A 112 1.02 5.26 -17.48
CA ARG A 112 2.08 5.39 -16.48
C ARG A 112 1.62 6.23 -15.31
N ILE A 113 1.75 5.71 -14.11
CA ILE A 113 1.50 6.49 -12.89
C ILE A 113 2.75 7.31 -12.60
N LYS A 114 2.56 8.59 -12.29
CA LYS A 114 3.65 9.55 -12.09
C LYS A 114 3.81 9.95 -10.66
N SER A 115 2.69 10.27 -10.02
CA SER A 115 2.68 10.68 -8.63
C SER A 115 1.33 10.41 -8.00
N ILE A 116 1.37 9.96 -6.75
CA ILE A 116 0.22 9.94 -5.85
C ILE A 116 0.64 10.72 -4.61
N LYS A 117 -0.12 11.76 -4.28
CA LYS A 117 0.13 12.56 -3.09
C LYS A 117 -0.57 11.98 -1.88
N GLY A 118 0.11 12.06 -0.75
CA GLY A 118 -0.41 11.68 0.54
C GLY A 118 -1.52 12.58 1.03
N ARG A 119 -2.35 11.99 1.88
CA ARG A 119 -3.39 12.65 2.64
C ARG A 119 -3.62 11.88 3.93
N THR A 120 -3.90 12.57 5.01
CA THR A 120 -4.31 11.98 6.28
C THR A 120 -5.71 12.47 6.66
N LEU A 121 -6.60 11.56 7.04
CA LEU A 121 -7.83 11.88 7.77
C LEU A 121 -7.69 11.42 9.21
N VAL A 122 -7.96 12.33 10.15
CA VAL A 122 -8.01 12.05 11.59
C VAL A 122 -9.45 12.24 12.05
N ASN A 123 -10.17 11.15 12.27
CA ASN A 123 -11.49 11.21 12.88
C ASN A 123 -11.33 11.55 14.36
N LEU A 124 -11.74 12.76 14.75
CA LEU A 124 -11.60 13.23 16.14
C LEU A 124 -12.46 12.41 17.13
N LEU A 125 -13.44 11.67 16.62
CA LEU A 125 -14.21 10.70 17.41
C LEU A 125 -13.53 9.33 17.56
N GLY A 126 -12.34 9.14 16.97
CA GLY A 126 -11.70 7.84 16.93
C GLY A 126 -12.58 6.83 16.22
N CYS A 127 -12.93 5.75 16.92
CA CYS A 127 -13.90 4.76 16.44
C CYS A 127 -15.29 4.86 17.08
N ASP A 128 -15.56 5.82 17.98
CA ASP A 128 -16.88 5.93 18.67
C ASP A 128 -18.06 6.09 17.70
N GLY A 129 -17.77 6.69 16.54
CA GLY A 129 -18.72 6.94 15.49
C GLY A 129 -19.10 5.76 14.60
N ASN A 130 -18.45 4.59 14.77
CA ASN A 130 -18.88 3.35 14.10
C ASN A 130 -20.16 2.78 14.70
N CYS A 131 -20.62 3.33 15.83
CA CYS A 131 -21.88 2.98 16.47
C CYS A 131 -22.00 1.49 16.87
N GLU A 132 -20.87 0.80 17.06
CA GLU A 132 -20.81 -0.63 17.43
C GLU A 132 -20.90 -0.89 18.95
N ASP A 133 -20.85 0.18 19.76
CA ASP A 133 -20.82 0.08 21.22
C ASP A 133 -21.61 1.22 21.87
N THR A 134 -22.74 0.88 22.50
CA THR A 134 -23.59 1.86 23.18
C THR A 134 -22.93 2.49 24.41
N SER A 135 -21.93 1.84 25.01
CA SER A 135 -21.22 2.39 26.18
C SER A 135 -20.40 3.64 25.85
N ARG A 136 -20.11 3.86 24.56
CA ARG A 136 -19.44 5.06 24.05
C ARG A 136 -20.38 6.25 23.85
N TRP A 137 -21.68 6.04 24.10
CA TRP A 137 -22.72 7.04 23.93
C TRP A 137 -23.50 7.24 25.24
N GLN A 138 -23.93 8.48 25.49
CA GLN A 138 -24.78 8.88 26.59
C GLN A 138 -26.17 9.19 26.05
N ALA A 139 -27.19 8.58 26.65
CA ALA A 139 -28.59 8.84 26.31
C ALA A 139 -29.09 10.12 27.00
N VAL A 140 -29.78 11.00 26.26
CA VAL A 140 -30.44 12.20 26.80
C VAL A 140 -31.89 12.21 26.34
N SER A 141 -32.83 12.04 27.28
CA SER A 141 -34.27 11.89 26.99
C SER A 141 -34.58 10.80 25.95
N SER A 142 -33.76 9.74 25.94
CA SER A 142 -33.80 8.64 24.98
C SER A 142 -33.30 7.34 25.63
N THR A 143 -33.43 6.24 24.90
CA THR A 143 -32.79 4.95 25.16
C THR A 143 -31.99 4.53 23.93
N LEU A 144 -30.85 3.88 24.14
CA LEU A 144 -29.91 3.49 23.08
C LEU A 144 -29.83 1.97 22.96
N ALA A 145 -29.76 1.48 21.73
CA ALA A 145 -29.57 0.06 21.44
C ALA A 145 -28.75 -0.12 20.15
N LEU A 146 -28.05 -1.25 20.04
CA LEU A 146 -27.42 -1.69 18.79
C LEU A 146 -28.47 -2.36 17.89
N ASP A 147 -28.43 -2.07 16.59
CA ASP A 147 -29.33 -2.64 15.58
C ASP A 147 -28.55 -3.29 14.44
N ALA A 148 -28.60 -4.61 14.35
CA ALA A 148 -27.88 -5.41 13.34
C ALA A 148 -28.55 -5.42 11.95
N THR A 149 -29.62 -4.65 11.75
CA THR A 149 -30.32 -4.53 10.45
C THR A 149 -30.18 -3.14 9.85
N ASN A 150 -30.08 -2.11 10.69
CA ASN A 150 -30.03 -0.70 10.28
C ASN A 150 -28.65 -0.12 10.56
N TYR A 151 -27.70 -0.46 9.70
CA TYR A 151 -26.32 0.02 9.74
C TYR A 151 -25.81 0.31 8.31
N VAL A 152 -24.70 1.03 8.23
CA VAL A 152 -23.97 1.38 7.01
C VAL A 152 -22.66 0.60 6.92
N SER A 153 -21.92 0.54 8.02
CA SER A 153 -20.62 -0.16 8.11
C SER A 153 -20.56 -1.07 9.34
N GLY A 154 -19.57 -1.97 9.40
CA GLY A 154 -19.45 -2.91 10.51
C GLY A 154 -20.58 -3.95 10.58
N LYS A 155 -21.21 -4.06 11.75
CA LYS A 155 -22.22 -5.05 12.13
C LYS A 155 -23.49 -4.43 12.72
N ASN A 156 -23.42 -3.24 13.33
CA ASN A 156 -24.55 -2.62 14.02
C ASN A 156 -24.59 -1.11 13.78
N GLY A 157 -25.79 -0.55 13.78
CA GLY A 157 -26.00 0.90 13.87
C GLY A 157 -26.57 1.28 15.23
N LEU A 158 -26.46 2.55 15.60
CA LEU A 158 -27.01 3.07 16.84
C LEU A 158 -28.49 3.42 16.66
N LYS A 159 -29.37 2.71 17.36
CA LYS A 159 -30.79 3.04 17.46
C LYS A 159 -31.04 3.95 18.66
N ILE A 160 -31.72 5.07 18.42
CA ILE A 160 -32.04 6.08 19.43
C ILE A 160 -33.56 6.16 19.54
N THR A 161 -34.13 5.70 20.66
CA THR A 161 -35.58 5.72 20.90
C THR A 161 -35.95 6.78 21.92
N LEU A 162 -36.82 7.70 21.53
CA LEU A 162 -37.23 8.86 22.32
C LEU A 162 -38.04 8.46 23.54
N SER A 163 -37.75 9.10 24.68
CA SER A 163 -38.56 9.05 25.91
C SER A 163 -39.41 10.31 26.11
N ALA A 164 -39.30 11.29 25.20
CA ALA A 164 -40.02 12.57 25.19
C ALA A 164 -40.23 13.05 23.72
N ALA A 165 -40.68 14.29 23.52
CA ALA A 165 -40.84 14.85 22.16
C ALA A 165 -39.50 15.10 21.42
N ASN A 166 -38.41 15.17 22.18
CA ASN A 166 -37.04 15.30 21.68
C ASN A 166 -36.11 14.46 22.57
N GLY A 167 -35.04 13.94 21.98
CA GLY A 167 -34.04 13.15 22.67
C GLY A 167 -32.86 12.85 21.75
N SER A 168 -31.74 12.47 22.34
CA SER A 168 -30.48 12.34 21.61
C SER A 168 -29.55 11.28 22.18
N ALA A 169 -28.52 10.96 21.40
CA ALA A 169 -27.33 10.25 21.85
C ALA A 169 -26.14 11.20 21.76
N VAL A 170 -25.29 11.24 22.79
CA VAL A 170 -24.09 12.11 22.83
C VAL A 170 -22.85 11.24 22.99
N THR A 171 -21.79 11.46 22.21
CA THR A 171 -20.52 10.73 22.42
C THR A 171 -19.98 11.00 23.82
N GLN A 172 -19.50 9.95 24.51
CA GLN A 172 -18.87 10.09 25.82
C GLN A 172 -17.45 10.62 25.73
N SER A 173 -16.71 10.24 24.67
CA SER A 173 -15.43 10.88 24.38
C SER A 173 -15.66 12.34 24.05
N SER A 174 -14.82 13.18 24.64
CA SER A 174 -14.82 14.60 24.37
C SER A 174 -13.80 14.98 23.31
N VAL A 175 -14.16 15.98 22.51
CA VAL A 175 -13.29 16.62 21.53
C VAL A 175 -13.00 18.05 21.97
N THR A 176 -11.80 18.52 21.63
CA THR A 176 -11.40 19.91 21.81
C THR A 176 -11.35 20.60 20.45
N LEU A 177 -12.10 21.68 20.30
CA LEU A 177 -12.09 22.48 19.08
C LEU A 177 -11.30 23.77 19.30
N THR A 178 -10.72 24.28 18.23
CA THR A 178 -9.90 25.50 18.23
C THR A 178 -10.48 26.53 17.28
N ALA A 179 -10.68 27.78 17.76
CA ALA A 179 -11.35 28.85 17.02
C ALA A 179 -10.76 29.16 15.63
N SER A 180 -9.45 29.02 15.45
CA SER A 180 -8.74 29.32 14.20
C SER A 180 -8.82 28.22 13.14
N LYS A 181 -9.41 27.07 13.46
CA LYS A 181 -9.44 25.88 12.59
C LYS A 181 -10.79 25.73 11.88
N HIS A 182 -10.86 24.85 10.90
CA HIS A 182 -12.07 24.50 10.18
C HIS A 182 -12.41 23.03 10.39
N TYR A 183 -13.71 22.72 10.43
CA TYR A 183 -14.19 21.36 10.69
C TYR A 183 -15.31 20.94 9.76
N LEU A 184 -15.42 19.63 9.55
CA LEU A 184 -16.54 18.96 8.89
C LEU A 184 -17.11 17.90 9.84
N LEU A 185 -18.36 18.11 10.27
CA LEU A 185 -19.17 17.09 10.92
C LEU A 185 -19.99 16.37 9.85
N ALA A 186 -19.96 15.04 9.84
CA ALA A 186 -20.80 14.23 8.97
C ALA A 186 -21.30 12.98 9.71
N ALA A 187 -22.44 12.45 9.30
CA ALA A 187 -23.00 11.21 9.81
C ALA A 187 -23.96 10.61 8.78
N TYR A 188 -24.04 9.28 8.73
CA TYR A 188 -25.16 8.63 8.06
C TYR A 188 -26.32 8.49 9.03
N LEU A 189 -27.43 9.15 8.72
CA LEU A 189 -28.61 9.18 9.58
C LEU A 189 -29.81 8.61 8.83
N LYS A 190 -30.72 7.97 9.58
CA LYS A 190 -32.00 7.43 9.08
C LYS A 190 -33.08 7.75 10.09
N LYS A 191 -34.15 8.44 9.69
CA LYS A 191 -35.12 8.97 10.67
C LYS A 191 -35.96 7.91 11.39
N GLY A 192 -35.98 6.66 10.92
CA GLY A 192 -36.90 5.63 11.41
C GLY A 192 -38.37 6.07 11.32
N ASN A 193 -39.10 5.97 12.43
CA ASN A 193 -40.46 6.50 12.58
C ASN A 193 -40.50 7.88 13.26
N GLY A 194 -39.34 8.49 13.56
CA GLY A 194 -39.23 9.89 13.95
C GLY A 194 -39.68 10.87 12.87
N ILE A 195 -39.76 12.15 13.24
CA ILE A 195 -40.05 13.26 12.33
C ILE A 195 -38.78 13.58 11.52
N ASN A 196 -37.66 13.76 12.20
CA ASN A 196 -36.35 13.98 11.59
C ASN A 196 -35.22 13.63 12.59
N VAL A 197 -34.01 13.52 12.05
CA VAL A 197 -32.78 13.31 12.80
C VAL A 197 -31.66 14.21 12.24
N SER A 198 -30.78 14.71 13.10
CA SER A 198 -29.62 15.55 12.72
C SER A 198 -28.44 15.29 13.67
N ALA A 199 -27.25 15.77 13.31
CA ALA A 199 -26.10 15.76 14.20
C ALA A 199 -25.61 17.19 14.48
N TYR A 200 -25.02 17.43 15.65
CA TYR A 200 -24.37 18.72 15.98
C TYR A 200 -23.34 18.55 17.11
N VAL A 201 -22.52 19.56 17.35
CA VAL A 201 -21.57 19.60 18.47
C VAL A 201 -22.28 20.08 19.74
N SER A 202 -22.17 19.34 20.85
CA SER A 202 -22.89 19.61 22.11
C SER A 202 -22.72 21.07 22.54
N SER A 203 -23.78 21.69 23.06
CA SER A 203 -23.86 23.13 23.38
C SER A 203 -23.70 24.11 22.19
N GLN A 204 -23.44 23.65 20.97
CA GLN A 204 -23.11 24.48 19.79
C GLN A 204 -24.06 24.24 18.60
N ALA A 205 -25.31 23.84 18.87
CA ALA A 205 -26.26 23.42 17.84
C ALA A 205 -26.50 24.46 16.74
N ALA A 206 -26.62 25.75 17.10
CA ALA A 206 -26.93 26.80 16.13
C ALA A 206 -25.85 26.94 15.03
N ALA A 207 -24.58 26.75 15.38
CA ALA A 207 -23.46 26.89 14.44
C ALA A 207 -23.11 25.58 13.70
N THR A 208 -23.36 24.43 14.33
CA THR A 208 -22.76 23.15 13.92
C THR A 208 -23.73 22.08 13.44
N ARG A 209 -25.05 22.36 13.47
CA ARG A 209 -26.05 21.37 13.08
C ARG A 209 -26.01 21.03 11.60
N THR A 210 -26.04 19.72 11.32
CA THR A 210 -26.20 19.17 9.98
C THR A 210 -27.59 19.48 9.42
N THR A 211 -27.76 19.22 8.13
CA THR A 211 -29.11 19.13 7.55
C THR A 211 -29.95 18.08 8.31
N PHE A 212 -31.25 18.36 8.43
CA PHE A 212 -32.20 17.40 8.98
C PHE A 212 -32.46 16.30 7.97
N VAL A 213 -32.33 15.05 8.38
CA VAL A 213 -32.69 13.89 7.57
C VAL A 213 -34.13 13.49 7.88
N THR A 214 -34.96 13.50 6.84
CA THR A 214 -36.37 13.10 6.86
C THR A 214 -36.64 11.83 6.05
N THR A 215 -35.60 11.20 5.52
CA THR A 215 -35.70 9.99 4.70
C THR A 215 -35.73 8.73 5.58
N THR A 216 -36.42 7.69 5.08
CA THR A 216 -36.52 6.38 5.73
C THR A 216 -35.35 5.44 5.40
N GLY A 217 -34.47 5.82 4.48
CA GLY A 217 -33.16 5.20 4.25
C GLY A 217 -32.04 6.00 4.90
N PHE A 218 -30.85 5.42 5.01
CA PHE A 218 -29.67 6.18 5.43
C PHE A 218 -29.35 7.26 4.40
N SER A 219 -29.00 8.45 4.88
CA SER A 219 -28.57 9.58 4.06
C SER A 219 -27.46 10.33 4.78
N LEU A 220 -26.49 10.82 4.03
CA LEU A 220 -25.40 11.61 4.57
C LEU A 220 -25.93 12.98 5.03
N ALA A 221 -25.85 13.25 6.33
CA ALA A 221 -26.05 14.57 6.90
C ALA A 221 -24.68 15.17 7.20
N TYR A 222 -24.45 16.43 6.83
CA TYR A 222 -23.16 17.07 7.08
C TYR A 222 -23.28 18.58 7.35
N LYS A 223 -22.26 19.12 8.00
CA LYS A 223 -22.06 20.56 8.24
C LYS A 223 -20.58 20.86 8.30
N LYS A 224 -20.12 21.80 7.46
CA LYS A 224 -18.86 22.48 7.69
C LYS A 224 -19.07 23.70 8.61
N PHE A 225 -18.13 23.96 9.50
CA PHE A 225 -18.16 25.12 10.40
C PHE A 225 -16.74 25.59 10.78
N THR A 226 -16.62 26.86 11.15
CA THR A 226 -15.39 27.40 11.76
C THR A 226 -15.29 26.95 13.21
N GLY A 227 -14.07 26.78 13.69
CA GLY A 227 -13.83 26.30 15.04
C GLY A 227 -14.38 27.19 16.14
N ILE A 228 -14.51 26.60 17.32
CA ILE A 228 -15.06 27.21 18.52
C ILE A 228 -14.08 26.94 19.66
N ALA A 229 -13.77 27.92 20.51
CA ALA A 229 -12.83 27.76 21.62
C ALA A 229 -13.51 27.15 22.86
N VAL A 230 -13.97 25.90 22.74
CA VAL A 230 -14.60 25.15 23.84
C VAL A 230 -14.03 23.72 23.88
N ALA A 231 -13.68 23.27 25.09
CA ALA A 231 -13.22 21.91 25.37
C ALA A 231 -14.36 21.07 25.98
N GLY A 232 -14.20 19.75 26.03
CA GLY A 232 -15.20 18.89 26.66
C GLY A 232 -16.47 18.71 25.81
N LEU A 233 -16.38 18.90 24.49
CA LEU A 233 -17.52 18.82 23.59
C LEU A 233 -17.77 17.38 23.17
N GLY A 234 -19.03 16.98 23.01
CA GLY A 234 -19.41 15.70 22.41
C GLY A 234 -20.14 15.93 21.09
N ILE A 235 -20.32 14.88 20.30
CA ILE A 235 -21.20 14.92 19.13
C ILE A 235 -22.56 14.37 19.51
N VAL A 236 -23.59 15.17 19.24
CA VAL A 236 -24.99 14.87 19.52
C VAL A 236 -25.64 14.38 18.24
N VAL A 237 -26.28 13.20 18.29
CA VAL A 237 -27.27 12.76 17.31
C VAL A 237 -28.66 13.01 17.90
N ASP A 238 -29.37 13.96 17.31
CA ASP A 238 -30.62 14.53 17.82
C ASP A 238 -31.82 14.07 17.01
N VAL A 239 -32.84 13.57 17.71
CA VAL A 239 -34.05 12.98 17.13
C VAL A 239 -35.26 13.76 17.58
N ASN A 240 -36.12 14.12 16.63
CA ASN A 240 -37.38 14.82 16.90
C ASN A 240 -38.57 13.91 16.61
N GLY A 241 -39.58 13.90 17.49
CA GLY A 241 -40.74 13.03 17.35
C GLY A 241 -41.71 13.10 18.52
N ALA A 242 -42.45 12.02 18.72
CA ALA A 242 -43.19 11.77 19.95
C ALA A 242 -42.45 10.72 20.79
N ASN A 243 -42.82 10.57 22.06
CA ASN A 243 -42.35 9.48 22.91
C ASN A 243 -42.56 8.12 22.20
N GLY A 244 -41.52 7.28 22.18
CA GLY A 244 -41.52 6.00 21.47
C GLY A 244 -41.07 6.05 20.00
N ASN A 245 -40.95 7.24 19.39
CA ASN A 245 -40.34 7.36 18.07
C ASN A 245 -38.83 7.10 18.15
N TYR A 246 -38.22 6.66 17.05
CA TYR A 246 -36.81 6.33 16.97
C TYR A 246 -36.19 6.73 15.64
N ALA A 247 -34.87 6.90 15.65
CA ALA A 247 -34.01 7.05 14.48
C ALA A 247 -32.75 6.20 14.62
N TYR A 248 -31.95 6.13 13.56
CA TYR A 248 -30.69 5.40 13.50
C TYR A 248 -29.55 6.31 13.04
N ALA A 249 -28.36 6.05 13.56
CA ALA A 249 -27.11 6.67 13.15
C ALA A 249 -26.00 5.64 12.98
N ASP A 250 -25.11 5.92 12.05
CA ASP A 250 -23.87 5.19 11.84
C ASP A 250 -22.84 6.12 11.16
N GLU A 251 -21.58 5.72 11.14
CA GLU A 251 -20.45 6.43 10.53
C GLU A 251 -20.37 7.91 10.92
N VAL A 252 -20.62 8.21 12.20
CA VAL A 252 -20.52 9.57 12.74
C VAL A 252 -19.05 9.98 12.77
N ARG A 253 -18.73 11.14 12.21
CA ARG A 253 -17.33 11.56 12.02
C ARG A 253 -17.16 13.06 12.12
N LEU A 254 -16.04 13.46 12.71
CA LEU A 254 -15.63 14.84 12.82
C LEU A 254 -14.19 14.97 12.35
N TYR A 255 -13.98 15.77 11.30
CA TYR A 255 -12.66 16.03 10.74
C TYR A 255 -12.26 17.48 10.96
N GLU A 256 -11.02 17.70 11.39
CA GLU A 256 -10.33 18.96 11.11
C GLU A 256 -9.95 18.98 9.64
N ILE A 257 -10.24 20.08 8.96
CA ILE A 257 -9.98 20.26 7.53
C ILE A 257 -9.24 21.57 7.27
N SER A 258 -8.56 21.64 6.13
CA SER A 258 -7.88 22.86 5.70
C SER A 258 -8.85 23.95 5.25
N THR A 259 -8.37 25.19 5.17
CA THR A 259 -9.16 26.32 4.64
C THR A 259 -9.55 26.12 3.17
N SER A 260 -8.69 25.50 2.35
CA SER A 260 -8.99 25.19 0.95
C SER A 260 -10.05 24.10 0.81
N GLU A 261 -9.97 23.05 1.63
CA GLU A 261 -11.01 22.01 1.73
C GLU A 261 -12.34 22.58 2.23
N PHE A 262 -12.30 23.47 3.21
CA PHE A 262 -13.49 24.14 3.72
C PHE A 262 -14.23 24.90 2.62
N ALA A 263 -13.50 25.59 1.74
CA ALA A 263 -14.08 26.28 0.59
C ALA A 263 -14.60 25.31 -0.48
N SER A 264 -13.86 24.22 -0.78
CA SER A 264 -14.24 23.29 -1.86
C SER A 264 -15.51 22.50 -1.57
N ILE A 265 -15.86 22.28 -0.30
CA ILE A 265 -17.08 21.57 0.09
C ILE A 265 -18.35 22.26 -0.45
N ASP A 266 -18.35 23.58 -0.67
CA ASP A 266 -19.53 24.30 -1.19
C ASP A 266 -19.94 23.88 -2.60
N SER A 267 -19.00 23.36 -3.39
CA SER A 267 -19.26 22.90 -4.76
C SER A 267 -19.41 21.38 -4.89
N MET A 268 -19.37 20.65 -3.77
CA MET A 268 -19.47 19.20 -3.76
C MET A 268 -20.90 18.71 -3.55
N THR A 269 -21.26 17.65 -4.25
CA THR A 269 -22.45 16.85 -3.97
C THR A 269 -22.26 16.01 -2.70
N PRO A 270 -23.34 15.56 -2.02
CA PRO A 270 -23.22 14.66 -0.87
C PRO A 270 -22.43 13.37 -1.19
N ALA A 271 -22.56 12.84 -2.42
CA ALA A 271 -21.80 11.67 -2.85
C ALA A 271 -20.29 11.96 -2.95
N GLN A 272 -19.90 13.11 -3.49
CA GLN A 272 -18.50 13.54 -3.51
C GLN A 272 -17.95 13.75 -2.09
N ILE A 273 -18.74 14.31 -1.17
CA ILE A 273 -18.34 14.46 0.24
C ILE A 273 -18.17 13.08 0.89
N ALA A 274 -19.06 12.13 0.65
CA ALA A 274 -18.93 10.76 1.18
C ALA A 274 -17.64 10.09 0.68
N THR A 275 -17.27 10.28 -0.58
CA THR A 275 -16.04 9.73 -1.17
C THR A 275 -14.79 10.42 -0.65
N MET A 276 -14.81 11.75 -0.53
CA MET A 276 -13.63 12.55 -0.13
C MET A 276 -13.42 12.57 1.38
N TYR A 277 -14.47 12.43 2.17
CA TYR A 277 -14.42 12.39 3.64
C TYR A 277 -15.17 11.13 4.12
N PRO A 278 -14.68 9.93 3.75
CA PRO A 278 -15.29 8.68 4.19
C PRO A 278 -15.17 8.56 5.71
N TYR A 279 -15.96 7.69 6.33
CA TYR A 279 -15.68 7.29 7.71
C TYR A 279 -14.34 6.56 7.77
N VAL A 280 -13.56 6.85 8.80
CA VAL A 280 -12.35 6.10 9.15
C VAL A 280 -12.36 5.84 10.64
N ASP A 281 -11.88 4.66 11.03
CA ASP A 281 -11.43 4.48 12.41
C ASP A 281 -10.21 5.37 12.58
N ASP A 282 -10.16 6.17 13.64
CA ASP A 282 -8.95 6.87 14.05
C ASP A 282 -8.26 7.71 12.95
N ILE A 283 -7.01 7.37 12.59
CA ILE A 283 -6.12 8.01 11.65
C ILE A 283 -5.93 7.07 10.46
N LYS A 284 -6.26 7.53 9.25
CA LYS A 284 -5.99 6.79 8.02
C LYS A 284 -5.31 7.66 6.98
N ASN A 285 -4.32 7.06 6.32
CA ASN A 285 -3.56 7.65 5.23
C ASN A 285 -4.02 7.09 3.89
N VAL A 286 -3.61 7.73 2.80
CA VAL A 286 -3.83 7.18 1.46
C VAL A 286 -3.14 5.82 1.38
N ASN A 287 -3.92 4.75 1.23
CA ASN A 287 -3.39 3.40 1.23
C ASN A 287 -4.28 2.42 0.47
N GLY A 288 -3.70 1.31 0.02
CA GLY A 288 -4.43 0.29 -0.71
C GLY A 288 -4.95 0.81 -2.05
N VAL A 289 -4.21 1.71 -2.70
CA VAL A 289 -4.67 2.38 -3.93
C VAL A 289 -4.64 1.38 -5.08
N TYR A 290 -5.66 1.43 -5.93
CA TYR A 290 -5.67 0.71 -7.19
C TYR A 290 -6.18 1.61 -8.31
N LEU A 291 -5.70 1.33 -9.51
CA LEU A 291 -6.35 1.78 -10.73
C LEU A 291 -6.83 0.56 -11.50
N ARG A 292 -7.98 0.68 -12.14
CA ARG A 292 -8.59 -0.36 -12.95
C ARG A 292 -9.00 0.21 -14.29
N ARG A 293 -8.62 -0.44 -15.38
CA ARG A 293 -9.27 -0.26 -16.68
C ARG A 293 -10.38 -1.28 -16.80
N VAL A 294 -11.60 -0.80 -16.88
CA VAL A 294 -12.80 -1.65 -17.00
C VAL A 294 -12.90 -2.17 -18.42
N ALA A 295 -12.94 -3.49 -18.56
CA ALA A 295 -13.16 -4.18 -19.83
C ALA A 295 -14.64 -4.55 -20.01
N ALA A 296 -14.98 -5.11 -21.18
CA ALA A 296 -16.32 -5.62 -21.45
C ALA A 296 -16.70 -6.81 -20.55
N GLN A 297 -15.69 -7.58 -20.11
CA GLN A 297 -15.84 -8.70 -19.17
C GLN A 297 -14.93 -8.46 -17.96
N PRO A 298 -15.41 -8.64 -16.71
CA PRO A 298 -14.58 -8.41 -15.52
C PRO A 298 -13.29 -9.26 -15.45
N ALA A 299 -13.28 -10.42 -16.11
CA ALA A 299 -12.10 -11.29 -16.18
C ALA A 299 -10.92 -10.69 -16.96
N ASP A 300 -11.21 -9.69 -17.81
CA ASP A 300 -10.25 -9.01 -18.67
C ASP A 300 -9.91 -7.59 -18.17
N ASP A 301 -10.41 -7.22 -17.00
CA ASP A 301 -10.03 -5.98 -16.33
C ASP A 301 -8.53 -5.97 -16.07
N GLN A 302 -7.93 -4.79 -16.27
CA GLN A 302 -6.51 -4.57 -15.99
C GLN A 302 -6.39 -3.72 -14.75
N TYR A 303 -5.45 -4.08 -13.88
CA TYR A 303 -5.20 -3.39 -12.62
C TYR A 303 -3.75 -2.98 -12.50
N VAL A 304 -3.53 -1.87 -11.79
CA VAL A 304 -2.27 -1.59 -11.11
C VAL A 304 -2.57 -1.29 -9.64
N PHE A 305 -1.81 -1.92 -8.75
CA PHE A 305 -2.02 -1.89 -7.31
C PHE A 305 -0.83 -1.23 -6.59
N TYR A 306 -1.15 -0.44 -5.57
CA TYR A 306 -0.22 0.17 -4.62
C TYR A 306 -0.72 -0.12 -3.19
N PRO A 307 -0.59 -1.38 -2.72
CA PRO A 307 -1.26 -1.87 -1.52
C PRO A 307 -0.76 -1.24 -0.21
N ASP A 308 0.53 -0.88 -0.17
CA ASP A 308 1.25 -0.56 1.06
C ASP A 308 1.87 0.85 1.03
N CYS A 309 1.29 1.77 0.26
CA CYS A 309 1.86 3.11 0.08
C CYS A 309 1.74 4.01 1.33
N GLN A 310 0.70 3.88 2.14
CA GLN A 310 0.52 4.60 3.43
C GLN A 310 0.89 6.09 3.39
N LEU A 311 0.49 6.84 2.36
CA LEU A 311 0.96 8.20 2.09
C LEU A 311 0.25 9.22 2.99
N ALA A 312 0.98 9.80 3.95
CA ALA A 312 0.45 10.76 4.91
C ALA A 312 0.55 12.22 4.44
N SER A 313 -0.15 13.13 5.13
CA SER A 313 0.06 14.57 4.99
C SER A 313 -0.25 15.33 6.29
N ASN A 314 0.21 16.57 6.38
CA ASN A 314 -0.37 17.50 7.33
C ASN A 314 -1.77 17.95 6.86
N VAL A 315 -2.56 18.54 7.76
CA VAL A 315 -3.97 18.90 7.50
C VAL A 315 -4.14 19.83 6.30
N ASN A 316 -3.22 20.78 6.09
CA ASN A 316 -3.28 21.73 4.98
C ASN A 316 -2.68 21.20 3.67
N GLY A 317 -2.13 19.99 3.65
CA GLY A 317 -1.50 19.37 2.48
C GLY A 317 -0.25 20.09 1.98
N SER A 318 0.37 20.97 2.78
CA SER A 318 1.62 21.65 2.42
C SER A 318 2.83 20.74 2.53
N VAL A 319 2.75 19.72 3.39
CA VAL A 319 3.76 18.66 3.56
C VAL A 319 3.03 17.33 3.40
N TYR A 320 3.54 16.47 2.52
CA TYR A 320 2.92 15.20 2.19
C TYR A 320 3.96 14.18 1.76
N ASP A 321 3.66 12.92 2.05
CA ASP A 321 4.35 11.81 1.41
C ASP A 321 3.98 11.77 -0.07
N GLU A 322 4.91 11.39 -0.93
CA GLU A 322 4.68 11.32 -2.38
C GLU A 322 5.18 9.98 -2.94
N LEU A 323 4.26 9.21 -3.54
CA LEU A 323 4.65 8.09 -4.38
C LEU A 323 5.15 8.61 -5.72
N TYR A 324 6.25 8.06 -6.23
CA TYR A 324 6.80 8.39 -7.54
C TYR A 324 7.59 7.21 -8.12
N THR A 325 7.74 7.19 -9.44
CA THR A 325 8.64 6.25 -10.13
C THR A 325 10.03 6.87 -10.27
N ASP A 326 11.06 6.18 -9.81
CA ASP A 326 12.44 6.67 -9.91
C ASP A 326 13.03 6.50 -11.32
N ASN A 327 14.30 6.88 -11.48
CA ASN A 327 15.02 6.81 -12.75
C ASN A 327 15.30 5.37 -13.24
N ILE A 328 15.16 4.36 -12.37
CA ILE A 328 15.29 2.93 -12.73
C ILE A 328 13.93 2.25 -12.90
N GLY A 329 12.83 3.00 -12.91
CA GLY A 329 11.49 2.44 -13.10
C GLY A 329 10.97 1.69 -11.88
N GLN A 330 11.53 1.93 -10.69
CA GLN A 330 11.04 1.37 -9.43
C GLN A 330 10.16 2.39 -8.72
N GLU A 331 9.02 1.91 -8.22
CA GLU A 331 8.12 2.74 -7.42
C GLU A 331 8.70 2.98 -6.03
N ARG A 332 8.69 4.24 -5.62
CA ARG A 332 9.22 4.70 -4.35
C ARG A 332 8.26 5.67 -3.69
N VAL A 333 8.46 5.87 -2.39
CA VAL A 333 7.76 6.90 -1.63
C VAL A 333 8.80 7.84 -1.01
N LYS A 334 8.56 9.13 -1.18
CA LYS A 334 9.16 10.21 -0.39
C LYS A 334 8.37 10.30 0.91
N ARG A 335 9.00 9.94 2.03
CA ARG A 335 8.44 10.01 3.37
C ARG A 335 8.81 11.33 4.01
N GLU A 336 7.82 12.15 4.30
CA GLU A 336 7.89 13.30 5.20
C GLU A 336 7.33 12.94 6.58
N PHE A 337 6.58 11.83 6.68
CA PHE A 337 5.99 11.34 7.92
C PHE A 337 6.46 9.93 8.24
N LYS A 338 6.57 9.64 9.53
CA LYS A 338 6.73 8.28 10.05
C LYS A 338 5.47 7.88 10.80
N THR A 339 5.02 6.66 10.54
CA THR A 339 3.95 6.01 11.29
C THR A 339 4.51 4.77 11.97
N MET A 340 4.14 4.53 13.23
CA MET A 340 4.57 3.34 13.96
C MET A 340 3.55 2.93 15.01
N ASP A 341 3.48 1.62 15.25
CA ASP A 341 2.75 1.06 16.38
C ASP A 341 3.61 1.23 17.64
N LEU A 342 2.96 1.66 18.71
CA LEU A 342 3.55 1.94 20.01
C LEU A 342 3.33 0.73 20.92
N THR A 343 4.21 -0.25 20.74
CA THR A 343 4.15 -1.58 21.35
C THR A 343 5.02 -1.70 22.60
N GLY A 344 4.83 -2.79 23.36
CA GLY A 344 5.59 -3.05 24.59
C GLY A 344 7.06 -3.42 24.38
N ASP A 345 7.48 -3.86 23.19
CA ASP A 345 8.89 -4.15 22.88
C ASP A 345 9.76 -2.89 22.71
N LEU A 346 9.13 -1.72 22.64
CA LEU A 346 9.82 -0.44 22.55
C LEU A 346 10.41 -0.01 23.92
N PRO A 347 11.53 0.75 23.93
CA PRO A 347 12.23 1.14 25.16
C PRO A 347 11.53 2.28 25.90
N TRP A 348 10.37 2.00 26.48
CA TRP A 348 9.59 2.96 27.26
C TRP A 348 10.27 3.34 28.58
N VAL A 349 10.18 4.62 28.94
CA VAL A 349 10.64 5.18 30.21
C VAL A 349 9.47 5.80 30.96
N TYR A 350 9.28 5.41 32.21
CA TYR A 350 8.28 6.00 33.10
C TYR A 350 8.84 7.27 33.75
N LEU A 351 8.08 8.37 33.70
CA LEU A 351 8.50 9.66 34.27
C LEU A 351 7.81 10.03 35.59
N GLY A 352 6.76 9.32 35.99
CA GLY A 352 5.95 9.65 37.16
C GLY A 352 4.48 9.86 36.82
N GLY A 353 3.71 10.38 37.77
CA GLY A 353 2.27 10.62 37.60
C GLY A 353 1.68 11.37 38.79
N ASP A 354 0.45 11.86 38.64
CA ASP A 354 -0.32 12.54 39.68
C ASP A 354 -1.52 11.70 40.12
N SER A 355 -2.57 12.25 40.71
CA SER A 355 -3.75 11.47 41.11
C SER A 355 -4.60 10.95 39.93
N ILE A 356 -4.39 11.46 38.73
CA ILE A 356 -5.27 11.24 37.56
C ILE A 356 -4.54 10.38 36.50
N GLN A 357 -3.25 10.63 36.28
CA GLN A 357 -2.49 9.98 35.21
C GLN A 357 -1.10 9.49 35.63
N SER A 358 -0.53 8.67 34.74
CA SER A 358 0.85 8.23 34.68
C SER A 358 1.47 8.70 33.36
N THR A 359 2.76 9.03 33.34
CA THR A 359 3.46 9.55 32.16
C THR A 359 4.55 8.58 31.73
N ALA A 360 4.55 8.22 30.45
CA ALA A 360 5.58 7.42 29.81
C ALA A 360 6.11 8.15 28.57
N ILE A 361 7.41 7.99 28.30
CA ILE A 361 8.06 8.52 27.11
C ILE A 361 8.77 7.41 26.34
N LEU A 362 8.92 7.63 25.05
CA LEU A 362 9.68 6.78 24.13
C LEU A 362 10.55 7.67 23.25
N LYS A 363 11.84 7.36 23.17
CA LYS A 363 12.75 8.01 22.22
C LYS A 363 12.35 7.64 20.78
N ILE A 364 12.17 8.65 19.96
CA ILE A 364 11.94 8.56 18.52
C ILE A 364 13.11 9.23 17.77
N GLN A 365 13.05 9.24 16.45
CA GLN A 365 14.13 9.76 15.60
C GLN A 365 13.61 10.85 14.69
N ASP A 366 14.44 11.88 14.50
CA ASP A 366 14.27 12.93 13.50
C ASP A 366 12.90 13.60 13.53
N SER A 367 12.35 13.85 14.72
CA SER A 367 10.99 14.39 14.88
C SER A 367 10.95 15.91 14.80
N ILE A 368 9.89 16.43 14.18
CA ILE A 368 9.48 17.82 14.34
C ILE A 368 8.49 17.90 15.49
N LYS A 369 8.77 18.79 16.47
CA LYS A 369 7.90 18.98 17.63
C LYS A 369 6.47 19.34 17.24
N ASP A 370 5.53 18.97 18.10
CA ASP A 370 4.11 19.31 17.98
C ASP A 370 3.44 18.78 16.69
N THR A 371 4.05 17.85 15.96
CA THR A 371 3.46 17.25 14.74
C THR A 371 2.80 15.90 14.98
N GLY A 372 2.95 15.34 16.18
CA GLY A 372 2.41 14.04 16.55
C GLY A 372 0.88 13.98 16.51
N VAL A 373 0.34 12.85 16.06
CA VAL A 373 -1.06 12.44 16.26
C VAL A 373 -1.03 11.00 16.74
N ILE A 374 -1.76 10.71 17.82
CA ILE A 374 -1.81 9.37 18.42
C ILE A 374 -3.25 8.89 18.51
N SER A 375 -3.48 7.69 17.99
CA SER A 375 -4.66 6.90 18.31
C SER A 375 -4.34 5.93 19.44
N LYS A 376 -5.20 5.89 20.45
CA LYS A 376 -5.14 4.95 21.57
C LYS A 376 -5.70 3.59 21.17
N PHE A 377 -5.38 2.54 21.95
CA PHE A 377 -5.87 1.18 21.73
C PHE A 377 -7.40 1.05 21.61
N ASP A 378 -8.16 1.98 22.20
CA ASP A 378 -9.62 2.05 22.16
C ASP A 378 -10.15 2.91 21.01
N GLY A 379 -9.27 3.44 20.16
CA GLY A 379 -9.52 4.32 19.04
C GLY A 379 -9.47 5.81 19.37
N LYS A 380 -9.45 6.22 20.65
CA LYS A 380 -9.48 7.62 21.05
C LYS A 380 -8.26 8.38 20.52
N ILE A 381 -8.48 9.56 19.95
CA ILE A 381 -7.38 10.45 19.55
C ILE A 381 -6.90 11.23 20.78
N LEU A 382 -5.61 11.07 21.11
CA LEU A 382 -5.03 11.76 22.25
C LEU A 382 -4.90 13.26 22.00
N SER A 383 -5.18 14.07 23.02
CA SER A 383 -5.08 15.52 22.91
C SER A 383 -3.62 15.95 22.88
N ARG A 384 -3.23 16.70 21.84
CA ARG A 384 -1.87 17.21 21.70
C ARG A 384 -1.63 18.39 22.65
N VAL A 385 -0.53 18.33 23.39
CA VAL A 385 0.07 19.50 24.04
C VAL A 385 1.31 19.93 23.27
N VAL A 386 1.65 21.21 23.36
CA VAL A 386 2.89 21.74 22.75
C VAL A 386 4.11 21.37 23.60
N GLN A 387 5.28 21.27 22.99
CA GLN A 387 6.55 21.12 23.70
C GLN A 387 6.72 22.23 24.75
N GLY A 388 7.03 21.84 25.99
CA GLY A 388 7.10 22.75 27.15
C GLY A 388 5.73 23.13 27.74
N GLY A 389 4.63 22.63 27.20
CA GLY A 389 3.27 22.82 27.73
C GLY A 389 3.03 22.05 29.03
N SER A 390 2.01 22.46 29.79
CA SER A 390 1.62 21.79 31.03
C SER A 390 0.93 20.45 30.77
N ILE A 391 1.29 19.44 31.56
CA ILE A 391 0.70 18.10 31.54
C ILE A 391 -0.18 17.95 32.79
N ASN A 392 -1.50 18.03 32.62
CA ASN A 392 -2.47 18.10 33.72
C ASN A 392 -3.72 17.22 33.52
N ALA A 393 -3.68 16.32 32.56
CA ALA A 393 -4.76 15.37 32.29
C ALA A 393 -4.20 14.05 31.73
N ALA A 394 -5.03 13.00 31.79
CA ALA A 394 -4.80 11.74 31.10
C ALA A 394 -5.08 11.90 29.59
N ASP A 395 -4.62 10.92 28.80
CA ASP A 395 -4.83 10.85 27.36
C ASP A 395 -4.31 12.08 26.59
N LEU A 396 -3.21 12.66 27.07
CA LEU A 396 -2.43 13.70 26.40
C LEU A 396 -1.24 13.10 25.67
N GLN A 397 -0.77 13.78 24.63
CA GLN A 397 0.47 13.45 23.95
C GLN A 397 1.29 14.67 23.56
N VAL A 398 2.60 14.48 23.48
CA VAL A 398 3.57 15.47 23.01
C VAL A 398 4.62 14.76 22.16
N VAL A 399 4.99 15.38 21.05
CA VAL A 399 6.20 15.05 20.30
C VAL A 399 7.16 16.21 20.46
N THR A 400 8.37 15.92 20.90
CA THR A 400 9.45 16.91 21.04
C THR A 400 10.45 16.77 19.89
N ASP A 401 11.27 17.79 19.70
CA ASP A 401 12.43 17.75 18.80
C ASP A 401 13.74 17.97 19.59
N VAL A 402 14.85 18.06 18.87
CA VAL A 402 16.19 18.33 19.43
C VAL A 402 16.29 19.62 20.26
N THR A 403 15.31 20.53 20.19
CA THR A 403 15.31 21.77 20.98
C THR A 403 14.81 21.58 22.42
N ASP A 404 14.21 20.43 22.74
CA ASP A 404 13.91 20.07 24.12
C ASP A 404 15.20 19.61 24.84
N LEU A 405 15.64 20.39 25.82
CA LEU A 405 16.90 20.13 26.55
C LEU A 405 16.80 18.97 27.55
N VAL A 406 15.58 18.52 27.88
CA VAL A 406 15.34 17.47 28.88
C VAL A 406 15.06 16.14 28.20
N ASN A 407 14.14 16.13 27.25
CA ASN A 407 13.72 14.95 26.51
C ASN A 407 13.68 15.25 25.00
N PRO A 408 14.83 15.40 24.33
CA PRO A 408 14.86 15.62 22.89
C PRO A 408 14.34 14.40 22.12
N ASP A 409 13.68 14.62 20.99
CA ASP A 409 13.11 13.60 20.10
C ASP A 409 12.39 12.46 20.83
N VAL A 410 11.41 12.79 21.67
CA VAL A 410 10.56 11.80 22.32
C VAL A 410 9.11 11.96 21.90
N VAL A 411 8.38 10.86 21.94
CA VAL A 411 6.93 10.90 22.14
C VAL A 411 6.65 10.70 23.63
N GLY A 412 5.92 11.63 24.24
CA GLY A 412 5.40 11.52 25.60
C GLY A 412 3.90 11.32 25.60
N ILE A 413 3.42 10.43 26.47
CA ILE A 413 2.01 10.08 26.59
C ILE A 413 1.61 10.08 28.06
N THR A 414 0.46 10.68 28.38
CA THR A 414 -0.21 10.45 29.66
C THR A 414 -1.27 9.38 29.55
N ILE A 415 -1.27 8.48 30.52
CA ILE A 415 -2.09 7.29 30.61
C ILE A 415 -2.98 7.43 31.83
N SER A 416 -4.28 7.23 31.67
CA SER A 416 -5.18 7.25 32.83
C SER A 416 -4.83 6.12 33.82
N ARG A 417 -4.97 6.37 35.12
CA ARG A 417 -4.69 5.33 36.12
C ARG A 417 -5.65 4.15 36.05
N SER A 418 -6.85 4.34 35.50
CA SER A 418 -7.78 3.24 35.21
C SER A 418 -7.26 2.30 34.14
N ASP A 419 -6.53 2.82 33.15
CA ASP A 419 -5.98 2.03 32.04
C ASP A 419 -4.67 1.34 32.43
N SER A 420 -3.74 2.08 33.05
CA SER A 420 -2.47 1.47 33.49
C SER A 420 -2.67 0.53 34.66
N GLY A 421 -3.60 0.88 35.55
CA GLY A 421 -3.80 0.20 36.81
C GLY A 421 -2.68 0.46 37.82
N TRP A 422 -1.85 1.49 37.61
CA TRP A 422 -0.82 1.89 38.57
C TRP A 422 -1.41 2.88 39.59
N GLY A 423 -1.29 2.58 40.87
CA GLY A 423 -1.73 3.45 41.97
C GLY A 423 -0.83 4.68 42.16
N VAL A 424 -1.33 5.70 42.87
CA VAL A 424 -0.71 7.05 42.95
C VAL A 424 0.76 7.02 43.33
N SER A 425 1.11 6.22 44.33
CA SER A 425 2.48 6.09 44.85
C SER A 425 3.26 4.92 44.24
N TYR A 426 2.68 4.19 43.29
CA TYR A 426 3.33 3.04 42.67
C TYR A 426 4.24 3.48 41.52
N VAL A 427 5.48 2.99 41.51
CA VAL A 427 6.45 3.17 40.42
C VAL A 427 6.56 1.84 39.68
N PRO A 428 6.01 1.71 38.46
CA PRO A 428 6.09 0.48 37.69
C PRO A 428 7.53 0.21 37.23
N THR A 429 7.87 -1.07 37.15
CA THR A 429 9.12 -1.52 36.52
C THR A 429 9.04 -1.36 35.00
N ALA A 430 10.20 -1.38 34.32
CA ALA A 430 10.24 -1.30 32.86
C ALA A 430 9.37 -2.38 32.20
N ASP A 431 9.45 -3.63 32.66
CA ASP A 431 8.66 -4.72 32.08
C ASP A 431 7.15 -4.61 32.39
N GLU A 432 6.75 -3.96 33.49
CA GLU A 432 5.35 -3.63 33.75
C GLU A 432 4.82 -2.53 32.83
N VAL A 433 5.66 -1.55 32.46
CA VAL A 433 5.34 -0.57 31.41
C VAL A 433 5.18 -1.27 30.05
N LYS A 434 6.07 -2.22 29.72
CA LYS A 434 5.92 -3.03 28.49
C LYS A 434 4.61 -3.79 28.47
N ALA A 435 4.24 -4.43 29.58
CA ALA A 435 2.98 -5.16 29.70
C ALA A 435 1.77 -4.26 29.40
N TYR A 436 1.76 -3.01 29.88
CA TYR A 436 0.72 -2.04 29.55
C TYR A 436 0.61 -1.79 28.04
N PHE A 437 1.73 -1.51 27.36
CA PHE A 437 1.73 -1.29 25.91
C PHE A 437 1.50 -2.57 25.08
N TRP A 438 1.54 -3.74 25.71
CA TRP A 438 1.02 -4.99 25.16
C TRP A 438 -0.46 -5.25 25.46
N GLY A 439 -1.15 -4.34 26.15
CA GLY A 439 -2.59 -4.40 26.40
C GLY A 439 -2.98 -5.05 27.72
N TRP A 440 -2.10 -4.98 28.73
CA TRP A 440 -2.35 -5.51 30.06
C TRP A 440 -2.45 -4.40 31.12
N THR A 441 -3.56 -4.36 31.82
CA THR A 441 -3.79 -3.47 32.96
C THR A 441 -3.45 -4.18 34.27
N MET A 442 -2.64 -3.51 35.11
CA MET A 442 -2.22 -4.05 36.41
C MET A 442 -3.32 -3.90 37.45
N ARG A 443 -3.51 -4.90 38.31
CA ARG A 443 -4.53 -4.93 39.36
C ARG A 443 -4.01 -5.60 40.63
N GLN A 444 -4.69 -5.31 41.73
CA GLN A 444 -4.53 -6.07 42.97
C GLN A 444 -5.40 -7.33 42.93
N GLU A 445 -4.91 -8.43 43.51
CA GLU A 445 -5.67 -9.67 43.68
C GLU A 445 -7.09 -9.42 44.23
N GLY A 446 -8.08 -10.04 43.59
CA GLY A 446 -9.49 -9.91 43.96
C GLY A 446 -10.17 -8.59 43.53
N MET A 447 -9.42 -7.60 43.02
CA MET A 447 -9.95 -6.28 42.64
C MET A 447 -9.93 -6.08 41.11
N ILE A 448 -11.06 -5.64 40.53
CA ILE A 448 -11.18 -5.47 39.06
C ILE A 448 -11.04 -4.01 38.63
N SER A 449 -11.50 -3.05 39.46
CA SER A 449 -11.53 -1.63 39.11
C SER A 449 -10.48 -0.79 39.84
N THR A 450 -9.88 -1.31 40.90
CA THR A 450 -8.91 -0.58 41.72
C THR A 450 -7.50 -0.68 41.11
N PRO A 451 -6.82 0.45 40.85
CA PRO A 451 -5.40 0.45 40.53
C PRO A 451 -4.56 -0.22 41.64
N TYR A 452 -3.56 -0.98 41.24
CA TYR A 452 -2.64 -1.64 42.16
C TYR A 452 -1.85 -0.64 42.99
N THR A 453 -1.89 -0.79 44.31
CA THR A 453 -1.08 -0.02 45.27
C THR A 453 -0.14 -0.90 46.08
N SER A 454 -0.61 -2.07 46.51
CA SER A 454 0.14 -3.06 47.29
C SER A 454 -0.49 -4.45 47.20
N GLY A 455 0.20 -5.49 47.68
CA GLY A 455 -0.30 -6.88 47.72
C GLY A 455 0.11 -7.72 46.50
N THR A 456 -0.66 -8.76 46.20
CA THR A 456 -0.40 -9.65 45.06
C THR A 456 -0.78 -8.97 43.74
N LYS A 457 0.15 -8.98 42.78
CA LYS A 457 -0.02 -8.38 41.45
C LYS A 457 -0.77 -9.32 40.51
N TRP A 458 -1.70 -8.76 39.76
CA TRP A 458 -2.43 -9.44 38.69
C TRP A 458 -2.49 -8.53 37.45
N TRP A 459 -2.68 -9.13 36.27
CA TRP A 459 -2.85 -8.41 35.01
C TRP A 459 -4.12 -8.88 34.33
N ARG A 460 -4.86 -7.94 33.76
CA ARG A 460 -6.09 -8.19 32.99
C ARG A 460 -5.99 -7.51 31.64
N ARG A 461 -6.72 -7.98 30.63
CA ARG A 461 -6.76 -7.32 29.33
C ARG A 461 -7.30 -5.90 29.48
N THR A 462 -6.62 -4.91 28.91
CA THR A 462 -7.03 -3.50 28.99
C THR A 462 -8.35 -3.24 28.28
N ILE A 463 -8.63 -3.97 27.20
CA ILE A 463 -9.83 -3.77 26.37
C ILE A 463 -11.15 -4.14 27.06
N ASP A 464 -11.14 -5.09 28.00
CA ASP A 464 -12.38 -5.64 28.58
C ASP A 464 -12.25 -6.18 30.02
N ASN A 465 -11.09 -6.01 30.66
CA ASN A 465 -10.77 -6.51 32.00
C ASN A 465 -10.89 -8.04 32.19
N SER A 466 -10.92 -8.83 31.12
CA SER A 466 -10.99 -10.30 31.19
C SER A 466 -9.60 -10.96 31.24
N ASN A 467 -9.58 -12.29 31.30
CA ASN A 467 -8.38 -13.16 31.30
C ASN A 467 -7.31 -12.74 32.33
N PRO A 468 -7.63 -12.78 33.63
CA PRO A 468 -6.67 -12.42 34.66
C PRO A 468 -5.50 -13.41 34.69
N VAL A 469 -4.27 -12.89 34.73
CA VAL A 469 -3.04 -13.66 34.92
C VAL A 469 -2.28 -13.14 36.13
N SER A 470 -1.63 -14.03 36.87
CA SER A 470 -0.85 -13.71 38.08
C SER A 470 0.66 -13.62 37.85
N THR A 471 1.10 -13.85 36.61
CA THR A 471 2.49 -13.69 36.15
C THR A 471 2.59 -12.50 35.22
N LEU A 472 3.70 -11.77 35.29
CA LEU A 472 3.99 -10.65 34.41
C LEU A 472 3.88 -11.06 32.93
N PRO A 473 3.00 -10.43 32.14
CA PRO A 473 2.87 -10.75 30.72
C PRO A 473 4.11 -10.41 29.90
N ILE A 474 4.45 -11.28 28.96
CA ILE A 474 5.60 -11.13 28.04
C ILE A 474 5.19 -11.04 26.56
N SER A 475 3.90 -10.86 26.30
CA SER A 475 3.31 -10.83 24.95
C SER A 475 2.03 -10.01 24.93
N PHE A 476 1.54 -9.72 23.73
CA PHE A 476 0.24 -9.06 23.52
C PHE A 476 -0.91 -9.77 24.23
N ALA A 477 -1.78 -8.95 24.81
CA ALA A 477 -3.11 -9.37 25.23
C ALA A 477 -3.93 -9.76 23.98
N PRO A 478 -4.66 -10.89 24.01
CA PRO A 478 -5.50 -11.29 22.90
C PRO A 478 -6.51 -10.21 22.50
N GLY A 479 -6.56 -9.85 21.22
CA GLY A 479 -7.49 -8.87 20.67
C GLY A 479 -7.12 -7.40 20.93
N TYR A 480 -5.93 -7.12 21.49
CA TYR A 480 -5.45 -5.76 21.69
C TYR A 480 -4.91 -5.14 20.40
N THR A 481 -5.31 -3.90 20.13
CA THR A 481 -4.73 -3.06 19.09
C THR A 481 -3.79 -2.05 19.76
N PRO A 482 -2.51 -1.96 19.38
CA PRO A 482 -1.59 -0.99 19.97
C PRO A 482 -2.02 0.45 19.75
N TYR A 483 -1.46 1.36 20.56
CA TYR A 483 -1.43 2.77 20.20
C TYR A 483 -0.71 2.93 18.86
N ARG A 484 -1.10 3.94 18.07
CA ARG A 484 -0.45 4.24 16.80
C ARG A 484 -0.06 5.71 16.75
N LEU A 485 1.21 5.98 16.45
CA LEU A 485 1.77 7.32 16.31
C LEU A 485 2.02 7.64 14.84
N GLN A 486 1.66 8.84 14.42
CA GLN A 486 2.16 9.49 13.20
C GLN A 486 2.82 10.82 13.58
N TYR A 487 4.00 11.12 13.04
CA TYR A 487 4.69 12.39 13.25
C TYR A 487 5.50 12.80 12.01
N GLN A 488 5.81 14.10 11.88
CA GLN A 488 6.58 14.63 10.76
C GLN A 488 8.08 14.51 11.03
N LEU A 489 8.84 14.14 10.00
CA LEU A 489 10.29 14.02 9.99
C LEU A 489 10.95 15.37 9.72
N THR A 490 12.14 15.59 10.29
CA THR A 490 12.98 16.77 10.00
C THR A 490 13.61 16.72 8.61
N ALA A 491 13.73 15.52 8.02
CA ALA A 491 14.25 15.32 6.67
C ALA A 491 13.49 14.19 5.94
N GLN A 492 13.31 14.37 4.63
CA GLN A 492 12.65 13.41 3.77
C GLN A 492 13.45 12.10 3.65
N VAL A 493 12.77 10.95 3.75
CA VAL A 493 13.35 9.61 3.56
C VAL A 493 12.77 8.95 2.30
N ASN A 494 13.58 8.23 1.52
CA ASN A 494 13.10 7.54 0.31
C ASN A 494 13.06 6.02 0.53
N GLU A 495 11.88 5.42 0.41
CA GLU A 495 11.69 3.98 0.54
C GLU A 495 11.12 3.36 -0.73
N THR A 496 11.38 2.07 -0.93
CA THR A 496 10.77 1.29 -2.01
C THR A 496 9.36 0.89 -1.61
N VAL A 497 8.40 0.97 -2.53
CA VAL A 497 7.03 0.50 -2.30
C VAL A 497 6.69 -0.63 -3.26
N ARG A 498 5.83 -1.54 -2.81
CA ARG A 498 5.29 -2.60 -3.65
C ARG A 498 4.30 -2.01 -4.66
N SER A 499 4.46 -2.39 -5.93
CA SER A 499 3.45 -2.22 -6.97
C SER A 499 3.27 -3.52 -7.74
N GLU A 500 2.05 -3.78 -8.21
CA GLU A 500 1.72 -4.98 -8.99
C GLU A 500 0.72 -4.65 -10.09
N GLY A 501 0.93 -5.20 -11.30
CA GLY A 501 0.06 -5.00 -12.45
C GLY A 501 0.45 -3.83 -13.34
N ALA A 502 -0.32 -3.63 -14.42
CA ALA A 502 -0.14 -2.58 -15.42
C ALA A 502 -1.45 -2.38 -16.19
N ILE A 503 -1.62 -1.18 -16.76
CA ILE A 503 -2.76 -0.82 -17.60
C ILE A 503 -2.28 -0.44 -18.99
N MET A 504 -2.88 -1.04 -20.01
CA MET A 504 -2.79 -0.61 -21.40
C MET A 504 -4.07 0.14 -21.74
N LEU A 505 -3.99 1.39 -22.17
CA LEU A 505 -5.13 2.06 -22.79
C LEU A 505 -5.29 1.51 -24.20
N ALA A 506 -6.54 1.27 -24.62
CA ALA A 506 -6.88 0.98 -26.00
C ALA A 506 -7.10 2.30 -26.76
N GLU A 507 -6.95 2.28 -28.09
CA GLU A 507 -7.39 3.39 -28.94
C GLU A 507 -8.86 3.75 -28.67
N GLY A 508 -9.13 5.05 -28.55
CA GLY A 508 -10.46 5.57 -28.25
C GLY A 508 -10.73 5.70 -26.76
N ALA A 509 -12.00 5.54 -26.37
CA ALA A 509 -12.46 5.78 -25.00
C ALA A 509 -12.15 4.61 -24.08
N ASN A 510 -11.53 4.91 -22.94
CA ASN A 510 -11.20 3.96 -21.88
C ASN A 510 -11.92 4.37 -20.60
N THR A 511 -12.58 3.42 -19.93
CA THR A 511 -13.17 3.64 -18.61
C THR A 511 -12.15 3.26 -17.54
N LEU A 512 -11.70 4.25 -16.77
CA LEU A 512 -10.75 4.09 -15.67
C LEU A 512 -11.45 4.32 -14.33
N GLU A 513 -11.14 3.46 -13.36
CA GLU A 513 -11.56 3.61 -11.97
C GLU A 513 -10.31 3.80 -11.09
N VAL A 514 -10.30 4.86 -10.28
CA VAL A 514 -9.33 5.05 -9.19
C VAL A 514 -10.02 4.69 -7.88
N GLY A 515 -9.53 3.68 -7.19
CA GLY A 515 -10.08 3.23 -5.92
C GLY A 515 -9.01 3.00 -4.86
N TYR A 516 -9.46 2.54 -3.69
CA TYR A 516 -8.61 2.26 -2.54
C TYR A 516 -9.12 1.03 -1.77
N GLY A 517 -8.36 0.58 -0.78
CA GLY A 517 -8.71 -0.59 0.04
C GLY A 517 -8.45 -1.95 -0.64
N VAL A 518 -7.54 -2.01 -1.62
CA VAL A 518 -7.07 -3.31 -2.15
C VAL A 518 -6.14 -4.00 -1.15
N ILE A 519 -6.35 -5.30 -0.95
CA ILE A 519 -5.41 -6.20 -0.28
C ILE A 519 -4.78 -7.07 -1.37
N VAL A 520 -3.45 -7.10 -1.43
CA VAL A 520 -2.69 -7.77 -2.49
C VAL A 520 -1.88 -8.93 -1.91
N ARG A 521 -2.06 -10.12 -2.50
CA ARG A 521 -1.32 -11.35 -2.17
C ARG A 521 -1.49 -11.78 -0.70
N GLU A 522 -2.69 -11.65 -0.13
CA GLU A 522 -2.93 -12.21 1.20
C GLU A 522 -2.89 -13.73 1.15
N ARG A 523 -2.19 -14.35 2.11
CA ARG A 523 -2.11 -15.80 2.18
C ARG A 523 -3.47 -16.41 2.50
N ALA A 524 -4.00 -17.20 1.57
CA ALA A 524 -5.22 -17.96 1.78
C ALA A 524 -4.97 -19.22 2.61
N LYS A 525 -6.05 -19.69 3.24
CA LYS A 525 -6.10 -20.92 4.03
C LYS A 525 -7.14 -21.88 3.41
N PRO A 526 -6.88 -22.48 2.23
CA PRO A 526 -7.88 -23.35 1.61
C PRO A 526 -8.12 -24.60 2.45
N VAL A 527 -9.39 -24.95 2.66
CA VAL A 527 -9.77 -26.13 3.44
C VAL A 527 -10.79 -26.95 2.66
N ASN A 528 -10.59 -28.27 2.67
CA ASN A 528 -11.57 -29.20 2.14
C ASN A 528 -12.71 -29.40 3.14
N ARG A 529 -13.96 -29.37 2.67
CA ARG A 529 -15.10 -29.72 3.52
C ARG A 529 -15.04 -31.21 3.83
N ALA A 530 -15.23 -31.61 5.09
CA ALA A 530 -15.10 -33.00 5.55
C ALA A 530 -15.96 -34.02 4.77
N GLU A 531 -17.04 -33.58 4.12
CA GLU A 531 -17.98 -34.40 3.36
C GLU A 531 -18.23 -33.86 1.93
N GLY A 532 -17.37 -32.95 1.42
CA GLY A 532 -17.60 -32.26 0.15
C GLY A 532 -16.54 -32.54 -0.93
N ASP A 533 -16.94 -32.38 -2.19
CA ASP A 533 -16.04 -32.48 -3.35
C ASP A 533 -15.25 -31.18 -3.62
N PHE A 534 -15.40 -30.16 -2.77
CA PHE A 534 -14.87 -28.83 -2.98
C PHE A 534 -13.96 -28.35 -1.86
N VAL A 535 -12.91 -27.63 -2.26
CA VAL A 535 -12.03 -26.87 -1.39
C VAL A 535 -12.47 -25.41 -1.44
N TYR A 536 -12.53 -24.76 -0.28
CA TYR A 536 -13.06 -23.41 -0.14
C TYR A 536 -12.00 -22.44 0.38
N ILE A 537 -12.13 -21.19 -0.04
CA ILE A 537 -11.48 -20.01 0.53
C ILE A 537 -12.60 -19.04 0.93
N ASN A 538 -12.47 -18.44 2.11
CA ASN A 538 -13.39 -17.44 2.65
C ASN A 538 -14.84 -17.93 2.79
N SER A 539 -15.06 -19.13 3.33
CA SER A 539 -16.41 -19.68 3.50
C SER A 539 -16.67 -20.26 4.88
N SER A 540 -17.83 -19.94 5.46
CA SER A 540 -18.29 -20.50 6.72
C SER A 540 -18.60 -22.00 6.67
N VAL A 541 -18.80 -22.56 5.47
CA VAL A 541 -19.00 -24.01 5.26
C VAL A 541 -17.76 -24.82 5.62
N ALA A 542 -16.57 -24.21 5.54
CA ALA A 542 -15.30 -24.82 5.90
C ALA A 542 -14.56 -23.92 6.90
N LEU A 543 -14.54 -24.33 8.17
CA LEU A 543 -13.94 -23.56 9.26
C LEU A 543 -12.45 -23.30 9.00
N GLY A 544 -11.99 -22.09 9.34
CA GLY A 544 -10.60 -21.68 9.20
C GLY A 544 -10.19 -21.18 7.81
N THR A 545 -11.12 -21.09 6.86
CA THR A 545 -10.85 -20.59 5.50
C THR A 545 -10.89 -19.07 5.34
N GLY A 546 -11.32 -18.35 6.38
CA GLY A 546 -11.52 -16.91 6.36
C GLY A 546 -10.24 -16.14 6.01
N LEU A 547 -10.41 -15.15 5.13
CA LEU A 547 -9.40 -14.11 4.91
C LEU A 547 -9.28 -13.23 6.17
N ASP A 548 -8.14 -12.60 6.35
CA ASP A 548 -7.82 -11.76 7.51
C ASP A 548 -8.61 -10.44 7.48
N ARG A 549 -9.03 -9.96 6.29
CA ARG A 549 -10.00 -8.86 6.14
C ARG A 549 -11.24 -9.32 5.37
N ALA A 550 -12.38 -8.75 5.75
CA ALA A 550 -13.64 -8.98 5.05
C ALA A 550 -13.55 -8.48 3.61
N ASN A 551 -13.84 -9.35 2.63
CA ASN A 551 -13.76 -8.97 1.23
C ASN A 551 -15.08 -8.41 0.69
N GLN A 552 -14.98 -7.40 -0.17
CA GLN A 552 -16.06 -6.94 -1.03
C GLN A 552 -16.06 -7.71 -2.35
N SER A 553 -14.89 -7.89 -2.96
CA SER A 553 -14.73 -8.66 -4.20
C SER A 553 -13.34 -9.28 -4.33
N ILE A 554 -13.28 -10.57 -4.68
CA ILE A 554 -12.04 -11.27 -5.05
C ILE A 554 -11.68 -10.86 -6.47
N ILE A 555 -10.44 -10.41 -6.67
CA ILE A 555 -9.91 -9.99 -7.97
C ILE A 555 -9.16 -11.16 -8.60
N GLU A 556 -8.16 -11.70 -7.90
CA GLU A 556 -7.31 -12.78 -8.40
C GLU A 556 -6.92 -13.76 -7.29
N ILE A 557 -6.74 -15.03 -7.67
CA ILE A 557 -6.20 -16.09 -6.81
C ILE A 557 -4.94 -16.62 -7.47
N TYR A 558 -3.90 -16.85 -6.67
CA TYR A 558 -2.61 -17.35 -7.11
C TYR A 558 -2.30 -18.69 -6.46
N ARG A 559 -1.59 -19.55 -7.20
CA ARG A 559 -0.98 -20.79 -6.74
C ARG A 559 0.50 -20.73 -7.07
N ASP A 560 1.35 -20.80 -6.06
CA ASP A 560 2.82 -20.68 -6.19
C ASP A 560 3.20 -19.43 -7.02
N SER A 561 2.63 -18.30 -6.61
CA SER A 561 2.78 -16.97 -7.21
C SER A 561 2.24 -16.79 -8.63
N ARG A 562 1.65 -17.83 -9.26
CA ARG A 562 1.05 -17.76 -10.60
C ARG A 562 -0.48 -17.68 -10.52
N LYS A 563 -1.10 -16.88 -11.39
CA LYS A 563 -2.57 -16.74 -11.44
C LYS A 563 -3.23 -18.10 -11.67
N ASP A 564 -4.10 -18.51 -10.74
CA ASP A 564 -4.87 -19.76 -10.79
C ASP A 564 -6.33 -19.45 -11.18
N LYS A 565 -6.63 -19.59 -12.48
CA LYS A 565 -7.97 -19.34 -13.04
C LYS A 565 -8.96 -20.49 -12.81
N SER A 566 -8.56 -21.56 -12.12
CA SER A 566 -9.43 -22.74 -11.94
C SER A 566 -10.40 -22.61 -10.75
N TRP A 567 -10.32 -21.52 -9.99
CA TRP A 567 -11.26 -21.22 -8.91
C TRP A 567 -12.52 -20.57 -9.46
N THR A 568 -13.66 -20.99 -8.94
CA THR A 568 -14.94 -20.31 -9.14
C THR A 568 -15.17 -19.34 -7.99
N ILE A 569 -15.58 -18.12 -8.30
CA ILE A 569 -15.86 -17.05 -7.34
C ILE A 569 -17.35 -16.75 -7.42
N ASP A 570 -18.03 -16.73 -6.27
CA ASP A 570 -19.46 -16.39 -6.18
C ASP A 570 -19.75 -15.42 -5.02
N ASN A 571 -20.84 -14.66 -5.15
CA ASN A 571 -21.43 -13.94 -4.03
C ASN A 571 -22.33 -14.91 -3.28
N ASN A 572 -22.06 -15.16 -2.00
CA ASN A 572 -22.81 -16.14 -1.22
C ASN A 572 -22.94 -15.68 0.24
N ALA A 573 -24.08 -15.97 0.88
CA ALA A 573 -24.30 -15.66 2.30
C ALA A 573 -23.31 -16.40 3.24
N GLU A 574 -22.74 -17.51 2.77
CA GLU A 574 -21.72 -18.28 3.47
C GLU A 574 -20.30 -17.74 3.27
N ALA A 575 -20.11 -16.61 2.56
CA ALA A 575 -18.80 -15.99 2.37
C ALA A 575 -18.38 -15.21 3.62
N LEU A 576 -17.54 -15.79 4.49
CA LEU A 576 -17.13 -15.15 5.73
C LEU A 576 -15.59 -15.18 5.93
N PRO A 577 -14.98 -14.03 6.29
CA PRO A 577 -15.60 -12.71 6.38
C PRO A 577 -15.81 -12.05 5.00
N GLY A 578 -16.95 -11.38 4.79
CA GLY A 578 -17.19 -10.53 3.61
C GLY A 578 -18.38 -10.93 2.76
N LYS A 579 -18.22 -10.86 1.43
CA LYS A 579 -19.30 -11.06 0.45
C LYS A 579 -19.04 -12.13 -0.60
N GLN A 580 -17.76 -12.46 -0.85
CA GLN A 580 -17.40 -13.44 -1.87
C GLN A 580 -16.56 -14.56 -1.30
N ARG A 581 -16.81 -15.77 -1.77
CA ARG A 581 -15.96 -16.94 -1.51
C ARG A 581 -15.38 -17.44 -2.82
N ALA A 582 -14.37 -18.29 -2.72
CA ALA A 582 -13.87 -19.04 -3.85
C ALA A 582 -13.90 -20.53 -3.56
N TYR A 583 -14.20 -21.33 -4.57
CA TYR A 583 -14.17 -22.79 -4.45
C TYR A 583 -13.67 -23.46 -5.73
N LYS A 584 -13.14 -24.67 -5.58
CA LYS A 584 -12.76 -25.54 -6.70
C LYS A 584 -12.82 -27.01 -6.31
N TRP A 585 -12.87 -27.88 -7.30
CA TRP A 585 -12.88 -29.32 -7.09
C TRP A 585 -11.64 -29.79 -6.32
N ALA A 586 -11.84 -30.58 -5.27
CA ALA A 586 -10.77 -31.13 -4.43
C ALA A 586 -9.74 -31.93 -5.23
N SER A 587 -10.17 -32.60 -6.31
CA SER A 587 -9.28 -33.31 -7.24
C SER A 587 -8.27 -32.42 -7.97
N THR A 588 -8.51 -31.11 -8.02
CA THR A 588 -7.66 -30.12 -8.70
C THR A 588 -6.89 -29.21 -7.73
N TYR A 589 -7.08 -29.42 -6.42
CA TYR A 589 -6.39 -28.71 -5.36
C TYR A 589 -5.03 -29.34 -5.07
N ASN A 590 -4.00 -28.51 -4.90
CA ASN A 590 -2.67 -28.97 -4.51
C ASN A 590 -2.38 -28.54 -3.06
N PRO A 591 -2.45 -29.44 -2.06
CA PRO A 591 -2.25 -29.08 -0.66
C PRO A 591 -0.82 -28.62 -0.32
N SER A 592 0.16 -28.91 -1.18
CA SER A 592 1.55 -28.46 -0.98
C SER A 592 1.84 -27.09 -1.56
N ALA A 593 0.91 -26.52 -2.34
CA ALA A 593 1.09 -25.21 -2.94
C ALA A 593 0.77 -24.07 -1.96
N VAL A 594 1.39 -22.91 -2.17
CA VAL A 594 1.01 -21.68 -1.48
C VAL A 594 -0.08 -20.98 -2.28
N TYR A 595 -1.19 -20.68 -1.61
CA TYR A 595 -2.29 -19.93 -2.20
C TYR A 595 -2.34 -18.51 -1.65
N GLU A 596 -2.53 -17.56 -2.55
CA GLU A 596 -2.64 -16.13 -2.22
C GLU A 596 -3.85 -15.53 -2.93
N VAL A 597 -4.47 -14.50 -2.35
CA VAL A 597 -5.66 -13.86 -2.88
C VAL A 597 -5.46 -12.35 -2.89
N THR A 598 -5.80 -11.71 -4.00
CA THR A 598 -5.92 -10.26 -4.14
C THR A 598 -7.39 -9.90 -4.22
N TYR A 599 -7.85 -8.95 -3.39
CA TYR A 599 -9.26 -8.61 -3.26
C TYR A 599 -9.45 -7.16 -2.81
N LEU A 600 -10.62 -6.59 -3.09
CA LEU A 600 -11.07 -5.32 -2.50
C LEU A 600 -11.69 -5.60 -1.14
N ALA A 601 -11.30 -4.86 -0.12
CA ALA A 601 -11.87 -4.99 1.21
C ALA A 601 -13.26 -4.35 1.31
N LEU A 602 -14.12 -4.95 2.13
CA LEU A 602 -15.44 -4.43 2.45
C LEU A 602 -15.36 -3.24 3.42
N TYR A 603 -14.50 -3.35 4.42
CA TYR A 603 -14.33 -2.36 5.48
C TYR A 603 -13.10 -1.49 5.20
N THR A 604 -13.20 -0.65 4.16
CA THR A 604 -12.09 0.20 3.70
C THR A 604 -11.66 1.24 4.75
N TYR A 605 -12.57 1.63 5.65
CA TYR A 605 -12.35 2.51 6.80
C TYR A 605 -11.28 2.00 7.78
N LEU A 606 -10.91 0.70 7.71
CA LEU A 606 -9.83 0.08 8.48
C LEU A 606 -8.47 0.12 7.79
N ILE A 607 -8.41 0.43 6.49
CA ILE A 607 -7.21 0.26 5.65
C ILE A 607 -6.58 1.59 5.28
N GLY A 608 -7.38 2.53 4.79
CA GLY A 608 -6.87 3.78 4.22
C GLY A 608 -7.99 4.68 3.71
N ILE A 609 -7.59 5.72 2.99
CA ILE A 609 -8.49 6.67 2.33
C ILE A 609 -8.12 6.82 0.85
N PRO A 610 -9.02 7.34 0.00
CA PRO A 610 -8.66 7.62 -1.38
C PRO A 610 -7.67 8.81 -1.45
N PRO A 611 -6.76 8.83 -2.44
CA PRO A 611 -6.00 10.03 -2.78
C PRO A 611 -6.96 11.13 -3.25
N THR A 612 -6.56 12.40 -3.19
CA THR A 612 -7.38 13.46 -3.83
C THR A 612 -7.29 13.40 -5.36
N GLN A 613 -6.15 12.93 -5.87
CA GLN A 613 -5.86 12.79 -7.27
C GLN A 613 -4.67 11.84 -7.48
N VAL A 614 -4.65 11.14 -8.61
CA VAL A 614 -3.50 10.42 -9.15
C VAL A 614 -3.02 11.15 -10.41
N SER A 615 -1.73 11.50 -10.45
CA SER A 615 -1.07 12.01 -11.63
C SER A 615 -0.58 10.84 -12.48
N ALA A 616 -0.99 10.79 -13.74
CA ALA A 616 -0.61 9.76 -14.69
C ALA A 616 -0.29 10.37 -16.04
N GLU A 617 0.25 9.59 -16.97
CA GLU A 617 0.48 10.04 -18.35
C GLU A 617 0.45 8.86 -19.33
N TYR A 618 0.26 9.17 -20.61
CA TYR A 618 0.39 8.22 -21.71
C TYR A 618 1.11 8.83 -22.91
N ALA A 619 1.73 7.98 -23.73
CA ALA A 619 2.43 8.41 -24.94
C ALA A 619 1.42 8.71 -26.08
N PRO A 620 1.49 9.88 -26.75
CA PRO A 620 0.51 10.27 -27.76
C PRO A 620 0.75 9.65 -29.14
N ASN A 621 1.98 9.22 -29.47
CA ASN A 621 2.34 8.75 -30.80
C ASN A 621 3.32 7.56 -30.77
N GLN A 622 3.59 6.98 -31.95
CA GLN A 622 4.37 5.74 -32.08
C GLN A 622 5.81 5.89 -31.59
N ARG A 623 6.45 7.04 -31.88
CA ARG A 623 7.80 7.33 -31.41
C ARG A 623 7.87 7.35 -29.90
N THR A 624 7.03 8.15 -29.23
CA THR A 624 7.04 8.26 -27.77
C THR A 624 6.73 6.91 -27.11
N VAL A 625 5.81 6.10 -27.68
CA VAL A 625 5.55 4.72 -27.21
C VAL A 625 6.82 3.86 -27.31
N THR A 626 7.54 3.95 -28.42
CA THR A 626 8.76 3.15 -28.66
C THR A 626 9.90 3.58 -27.75
N ASP A 627 10.11 4.89 -27.58
CA ASP A 627 11.12 5.46 -26.70
C ASP A 627 10.86 5.08 -25.24
N ASP A 628 9.59 5.15 -24.81
CA ASP A 628 9.17 4.73 -23.48
C ASP A 628 9.38 3.22 -23.26
N LEU A 629 9.02 2.38 -24.23
CA LEU A 629 9.25 0.93 -24.15
C LEU A 629 10.74 0.60 -24.08
N ALA A 630 11.58 1.24 -24.89
CA ALA A 630 13.03 1.04 -24.87
C ALA A 630 13.65 1.45 -23.53
N LYS A 631 13.18 2.56 -22.96
CA LYS A 631 13.57 3.02 -21.63
C LYS A 631 13.16 2.01 -20.55
N THR A 632 11.89 1.58 -20.53
CA THR A 632 11.39 0.60 -19.57
C THR A 632 12.11 -0.75 -19.69
N ALA A 633 12.40 -1.22 -20.91
CA ALA A 633 13.14 -2.46 -21.13
C ALA A 633 14.57 -2.38 -20.56
N THR A 634 15.25 -1.25 -20.76
CA THR A 634 16.60 -1.00 -20.21
C THR A 634 16.58 -0.98 -18.67
N GLN A 635 15.60 -0.28 -18.09
CA GLN A 635 15.38 -0.21 -16.65
C GLN A 635 15.08 -1.60 -16.04
N LEU A 636 14.20 -2.37 -16.67
CA LEU A 636 13.85 -3.72 -16.25
C LEU A 636 15.06 -4.65 -16.30
N ALA A 637 15.84 -4.62 -17.40
CA ALA A 637 17.07 -5.41 -17.52
C ALA A 637 18.06 -5.10 -16.39
N GLY A 638 18.24 -3.82 -16.04
CA GLY A 638 19.07 -3.40 -14.90
C GLY A 638 18.57 -3.97 -13.57
N ARG A 639 17.26 -3.84 -13.28
CA ARG A 639 16.65 -4.36 -12.05
C ARG A 639 16.71 -5.89 -11.94
N VAL A 640 16.46 -6.59 -13.04
CA VAL A 640 16.56 -8.06 -13.10
C VAL A 640 18.00 -8.49 -12.84
N THR A 641 18.99 -7.82 -13.44
CA THR A 641 20.41 -8.12 -13.20
C THR A 641 20.78 -7.99 -11.72
N VAL A 642 20.30 -6.94 -11.03
CA VAL A 642 20.52 -6.75 -9.59
C VAL A 642 19.86 -7.88 -8.79
N LEU A 643 18.64 -8.27 -9.12
CA LEU A 643 17.93 -9.38 -8.46
C LEU A 643 18.63 -10.72 -8.68
N GLU A 644 19.08 -11.02 -9.90
CA GLU A 644 19.82 -12.25 -10.22
C GLU A 644 21.14 -12.33 -9.44
N ASN A 645 21.89 -11.21 -9.37
CA ASN A 645 23.13 -11.14 -8.59
C ASN A 645 22.88 -11.20 -7.08
N GLY A 646 21.85 -10.52 -6.58
CA GLY A 646 21.48 -10.53 -5.16
C GLY A 646 20.97 -11.90 -4.70
N THR A 647 20.16 -12.58 -5.51
CA THR A 647 19.72 -13.96 -5.24
C THR A 647 20.88 -14.95 -5.36
N ALA A 648 21.86 -14.73 -6.24
CA ALA A 648 23.09 -15.53 -6.28
C ALA A 648 23.94 -15.36 -5.00
N GLN A 649 24.01 -14.15 -4.43
CA GLN A 649 24.68 -13.91 -3.14
C GLN A 649 23.89 -14.50 -1.95
N ALA A 650 22.55 -14.39 -1.94
CA ALA A 650 21.70 -15.00 -0.91
C ALA A 650 21.69 -16.53 -0.96
N LYS A 651 21.99 -17.13 -2.13
CA LYS A 651 22.24 -18.56 -2.30
C LYS A 651 23.61 -19.01 -1.77
N GLN A 652 24.51 -18.09 -1.37
CA GLN A 652 25.72 -18.48 -0.64
C GLN A 652 25.39 -18.78 0.82
N PRO A 653 25.77 -19.95 1.35
CA PRO A 653 25.57 -20.33 2.75
C PRO A 653 26.20 -19.34 3.74
N GLN A 654 25.36 -18.55 4.41
CA GLN A 654 25.77 -17.62 5.47
C GLN A 654 26.02 -18.34 6.79
N TRP A 655 27.05 -17.89 7.53
CA TRP A 655 27.35 -18.39 8.87
C TRP A 655 26.43 -17.72 9.91
N ILE A 656 25.74 -18.52 10.71
CA ILE A 656 24.82 -18.08 11.76
C ILE A 656 25.47 -18.29 13.12
N THR A 657 25.49 -17.26 13.96
CA THR A 657 25.98 -17.33 15.34
C THR A 657 24.90 -17.95 16.25
N PRO A 658 25.14 -19.12 16.89
CA PRO A 658 24.23 -19.70 17.88
C PRO A 658 24.37 -19.01 19.24
N THR A 659 23.33 -19.14 20.06
CA THR A 659 23.47 -18.96 21.51
C THR A 659 24.22 -20.15 22.09
N LEU A 660 25.34 -19.90 22.76
CA LEU A 660 26.06 -20.92 23.51
C LEU A 660 25.33 -21.22 24.82
N LEU A 661 25.26 -22.50 25.17
CA LEU A 661 24.57 -23.05 26.34
C LEU A 661 25.58 -23.76 27.25
N GLY A 662 25.15 -24.20 28.44
CA GLY A 662 25.98 -25.02 29.32
C GLY A 662 27.22 -24.32 29.90
N GLY A 663 27.23 -22.98 29.93
CA GLY A 663 28.35 -22.16 30.41
C GLY A 663 29.45 -21.90 29.38
N TRP A 664 29.33 -22.46 28.17
CA TRP A 664 30.32 -22.27 27.11
C TRP A 664 30.34 -20.82 26.61
N VAL A 665 31.54 -20.28 26.42
CA VAL A 665 31.77 -18.94 25.85
C VAL A 665 32.83 -19.00 24.75
N LYS A 666 32.97 -17.93 23.97
CA LYS A 666 34.04 -17.81 22.96
C LYS A 666 35.42 -17.88 23.64
N TYR A 667 36.36 -18.63 23.06
CA TYR A 667 37.70 -18.84 23.64
C TYR A 667 38.52 -17.54 23.72
N HIS A 668 38.78 -16.90 22.57
CA HIS A 668 39.60 -15.70 22.44
C HIS A 668 39.25 -14.93 21.16
N ASP A 669 39.54 -13.62 21.09
CA ASP A 669 39.12 -12.77 19.96
C ASP A 669 39.81 -13.05 18.63
N ASN A 670 41.03 -13.57 18.70
CA ASN A 670 41.79 -14.03 17.52
C ASN A 670 41.21 -15.29 16.85
N PHE A 671 40.21 -15.94 17.45
CA PHE A 671 39.55 -17.12 16.89
C PHE A 671 38.10 -16.79 16.53
N SER A 672 37.59 -17.48 15.51
CA SER A 672 36.18 -17.34 15.15
C SER A 672 35.29 -17.83 16.30
N GLY A 673 34.23 -17.08 16.62
CA GLY A 673 33.19 -17.54 17.53
C GLY A 673 32.41 -18.71 16.93
N ALA A 674 31.69 -19.43 17.79
CA ALA A 674 30.83 -20.52 17.34
C ALA A 674 29.89 -20.02 16.24
N ALA A 675 29.80 -20.76 15.14
CA ALA A 675 28.85 -20.48 14.06
C ALA A 675 28.49 -21.78 13.34
N TYR A 676 27.32 -21.82 12.71
CA TYR A 676 26.89 -22.93 11.87
C TYR A 676 26.31 -22.43 10.55
N ARG A 677 26.37 -23.26 9.51
CA ARG A 677 25.70 -23.01 8.22
C ARG A 677 25.33 -24.33 7.55
N LYS A 678 24.50 -24.23 6.51
CA LYS A 678 24.11 -25.36 5.67
C LYS A 678 24.60 -25.14 4.24
N VAL A 679 25.40 -26.06 3.73
CA VAL A 679 25.92 -26.08 2.36
C VAL A 679 25.34 -27.29 1.65
N GLY A 680 24.35 -27.09 0.76
CA GLY A 680 23.61 -28.21 0.17
C GLY A 680 22.88 -29.01 1.24
N ASN A 681 23.19 -30.31 1.37
CA ASN A 681 22.62 -31.20 2.38
C ASN A 681 23.52 -31.39 3.62
N GLU A 682 24.64 -30.67 3.72
CA GLU A 682 25.57 -30.76 4.85
C GLU A 682 25.45 -29.54 5.77
N VAL A 683 25.46 -29.78 7.08
CA VAL A 683 25.60 -28.76 8.13
C VAL A 683 27.05 -28.73 8.58
N GLN A 684 27.62 -27.53 8.62
CA GLN A 684 28.98 -27.27 9.06
C GLN A 684 28.92 -26.37 10.29
N LEU A 685 29.67 -26.71 11.34
CA LEU A 685 29.96 -25.82 12.44
C LEU A 685 31.40 -25.34 12.34
N ARG A 686 31.66 -24.20 12.99
CA ARG A 686 33.00 -23.65 13.17
C ARG A 686 33.13 -22.93 14.50
N GLY A 687 34.37 -22.65 14.87
CA GLY A 687 34.69 -21.77 15.99
C GLY A 687 35.20 -22.49 17.23
N MET A 688 35.73 -21.69 18.15
CA MET A 688 36.46 -22.17 19.32
C MET A 688 35.85 -21.62 20.61
N ILE A 689 35.51 -22.51 21.53
CA ILE A 689 34.76 -22.21 22.76
C ILE A 689 35.47 -22.72 24.02
N LYS A 690 35.15 -22.19 25.20
CA LYS A 690 35.77 -22.52 26.49
C LYS A 690 34.80 -22.43 27.67
N ASP A 691 35.30 -22.80 28.85
CA ASP A 691 34.73 -22.60 30.20
C ASP A 691 33.39 -23.32 30.46
N GLY A 692 32.91 -24.14 29.53
CA GLY A 692 31.64 -24.84 29.69
C GLY A 692 31.74 -26.23 30.31
N ASN A 693 30.57 -26.77 30.62
CA ASN A 693 30.43 -28.08 31.26
C ASN A 693 30.33 -29.21 30.22
N ASN A 694 30.85 -30.39 30.60
CA ASN A 694 30.66 -31.64 29.86
C ASN A 694 29.22 -32.18 30.05
N SER A 695 28.78 -33.02 29.11
CA SER A 695 27.49 -33.74 29.16
C SER A 695 26.25 -32.84 29.23
N VAL A 696 26.37 -31.59 28.78
CA VAL A 696 25.25 -30.65 28.63
C VAL A 696 25.22 -30.08 27.21
N ALA A 697 24.04 -29.62 26.79
CA ALA A 697 23.88 -29.02 25.47
C ALA A 697 24.77 -27.77 25.33
N ILE A 698 25.54 -27.70 24.25
CA ILE A 698 26.39 -26.55 23.92
C ILE A 698 25.70 -25.57 22.97
N ILE A 699 24.87 -26.08 22.05
CA ILE A 699 24.02 -25.30 21.14
C ILE A 699 22.74 -26.09 20.81
N LYS A 700 21.72 -25.39 20.32
CA LYS A 700 20.50 -25.98 19.75
C LYS A 700 20.28 -25.50 18.32
N LEU A 701 20.29 -26.43 17.37
CA LEU A 701 20.09 -26.18 15.95
C LEU A 701 18.59 -26.00 15.59
N PRO A 702 18.25 -25.01 14.74
CA PRO A 702 16.89 -24.85 14.21
C PRO A 702 16.47 -26.03 13.34
N ALA A 703 15.16 -26.21 13.13
CA ALA A 703 14.58 -27.37 12.45
C ALA A 703 15.22 -27.69 11.08
N LEU A 704 15.60 -26.68 10.30
CA LEU A 704 16.19 -26.83 8.97
C LEU A 704 17.65 -27.36 8.96
N TYR A 705 18.29 -27.48 10.12
CA TYR A 705 19.70 -27.86 10.31
C TYR A 705 19.85 -29.15 11.13
N ARG A 706 18.76 -29.88 11.39
CA ARG A 706 18.77 -31.07 12.25
C ARG A 706 19.03 -32.32 11.41
N PRO A 707 19.83 -33.27 11.90
CA PRO A 707 19.96 -34.56 11.25
C PRO A 707 18.72 -35.41 11.47
N LYS A 708 18.48 -36.39 10.59
CA LYS A 708 17.38 -37.35 10.74
C LYS A 708 17.64 -38.37 11.85
N TYR A 709 18.90 -38.74 12.07
CA TYR A 709 19.33 -39.69 13.09
C TYR A 709 20.32 -39.04 14.06
N LEU A 710 20.60 -39.72 15.18
CA LEU A 710 21.67 -39.31 16.09
C LEU A 710 23.02 -39.40 15.37
N ILE A 711 23.82 -38.35 15.44
CA ILE A 711 25.15 -38.30 14.84
C ILE A 711 26.18 -38.09 15.95
N SER A 712 27.24 -38.89 15.97
CA SER A 712 28.37 -38.75 16.90
C SER A 712 29.65 -38.52 16.12
N LEU A 713 30.38 -37.45 16.45
CA LEU A 713 31.55 -36.98 15.71
C LEU A 713 32.72 -36.70 16.68
N PRO A 714 33.97 -36.97 16.28
CA PRO A 714 35.11 -36.61 17.10
C PRO A 714 35.31 -35.09 17.11
N VAL A 715 35.65 -34.56 18.29
CA VAL A 715 36.02 -33.16 18.49
C VAL A 715 37.33 -33.06 19.26
N ILE A 716 38.10 -32.01 18.96
CA ILE A 716 39.40 -31.77 19.59
C ILE A 716 39.23 -30.69 20.64
N SER A 717 39.80 -30.94 21.81
CA SER A 717 39.78 -30.03 22.95
C SER A 717 41.12 -30.00 23.67
N PHE A 718 41.27 -29.09 24.61
CA PHE A 718 42.45 -28.96 25.46
C PHE A 718 42.00 -28.76 26.90
N ASN A 719 42.57 -29.54 27.81
CA ASN A 719 42.21 -29.50 29.23
C ASN A 719 43.08 -28.54 30.06
N GLY A 720 44.11 -27.93 29.46
CA GLY A 720 45.10 -27.10 30.16
C GLY A 720 46.48 -27.74 30.26
N THR A 721 46.61 -29.04 29.99
CA THR A 721 47.89 -29.77 30.01
C THR A 721 48.08 -30.57 28.72
N ASP A 722 47.06 -31.30 28.28
CA ASP A 722 47.09 -32.15 27.09
C ASP A 722 45.93 -31.85 26.13
N HIS A 723 46.12 -32.22 24.85
CA HIS A 723 45.07 -32.20 23.85
C HIS A 723 44.26 -33.50 23.92
N ASP A 724 42.95 -33.36 24.08
CA ASP A 724 42.00 -34.46 24.22
C ASP A 724 41.10 -34.57 22.98
N ILE A 725 40.79 -35.80 22.60
CA ILE A 725 39.76 -36.11 21.60
C ILE A 725 38.51 -36.58 22.35
N GLY A 726 37.47 -35.75 22.30
CA GLY A 726 36.14 -36.08 22.80
C GLY A 726 35.16 -36.35 21.67
N SER A 727 33.87 -36.45 22.01
CA SER A 727 32.79 -36.65 21.04
C SER A 727 31.73 -35.56 21.16
N ALA A 728 31.27 -35.05 20.02
CA ALA A 728 30.06 -34.24 19.91
C ALA A 728 28.92 -35.08 19.32
N GLU A 729 27.81 -35.14 20.05
CA GLU A 729 26.59 -35.80 19.60
C GLU A 729 25.54 -34.77 19.19
N VAL A 730 24.94 -34.97 18.01
CA VAL A 730 23.86 -34.15 17.46
C VAL A 730 22.61 -35.00 17.33
N THR A 731 21.59 -34.67 18.13
CA THR A 731 20.31 -35.38 18.14
C THR A 731 19.36 -34.92 17.03
N PRO A 732 18.34 -35.71 16.65
CA PRO A 732 17.29 -35.27 15.72
C PRO A 732 16.48 -34.06 16.20
N ALA A 733 16.52 -33.74 17.50
CA ALA A 733 15.94 -32.53 18.08
C ALA A 733 16.82 -31.28 17.90
N GLY A 734 18.01 -31.45 17.30
CA GLY A 734 19.00 -30.39 17.07
C GLY A 734 19.85 -30.05 18.29
N ILE A 735 19.81 -30.86 19.35
CA ILE A 735 20.65 -30.66 20.53
C ILE A 735 22.05 -31.18 20.22
N VAL A 736 23.06 -30.31 20.38
CA VAL A 736 24.48 -30.67 20.28
C VAL A 736 25.05 -30.76 21.69
N THR A 737 25.55 -31.93 22.07
CA THR A 737 26.14 -32.21 23.40
C THR A 737 27.55 -32.72 23.22
N VAL A 738 28.47 -32.33 24.09
CA VAL A 738 29.87 -32.79 24.06
C VAL A 738 30.22 -33.64 25.27
N TYR A 739 31.04 -34.66 25.04
CA TYR A 739 31.47 -35.61 26.05
C TYR A 739 32.97 -35.81 25.98
N LEU A 740 33.59 -36.00 27.15
CA LEU A 740 35.02 -36.25 27.30
C LEU A 740 35.89 -35.14 26.66
N VAL A 741 35.46 -33.87 26.79
CA VAL A 741 36.20 -32.72 26.27
C VAL A 741 36.84 -31.89 27.40
N GLY A 742 37.99 -31.29 27.11
CA GLY A 742 38.61 -30.27 27.98
C GLY A 742 37.84 -28.94 27.95
N SER A 743 37.82 -28.24 29.08
CA SER A 743 37.11 -26.96 29.22
C SER A 743 37.97 -25.73 28.91
N ASN A 744 39.29 -25.86 28.74
CA ASN A 744 40.16 -24.72 28.43
C ASN A 744 39.95 -24.23 26.98
N TRP A 745 39.84 -25.16 26.03
CA TRP A 745 39.19 -24.88 24.75
C TRP A 745 38.64 -26.13 24.06
N LEU A 746 37.66 -25.94 23.19
CA LEU A 746 37.04 -26.94 22.30
C LEU A 746 36.86 -26.33 20.90
N SER A 747 37.27 -27.06 19.86
CA SER A 747 37.00 -26.68 18.46
C SER A 747 35.74 -27.36 17.93
N LEU A 748 34.90 -26.57 17.24
CA LEU A 748 33.70 -27.03 16.56
C LEU A 748 33.93 -27.27 15.06
N ASP A 749 35.13 -26.99 14.53
CA ASP A 749 35.42 -26.99 13.09
C ASP A 749 35.36 -28.39 12.46
N THR A 750 35.46 -29.44 13.28
CA THR A 750 35.34 -30.84 12.87
C THR A 750 33.90 -31.33 12.79
N ILE A 751 32.93 -30.57 13.30
CA ILE A 751 31.52 -30.99 13.32
C ILE A 751 30.90 -30.67 11.96
N ARG A 752 30.79 -31.71 11.12
CA ARG A 752 30.11 -31.66 9.83
C ARG A 752 29.29 -32.91 9.62
N PHE A 753 28.04 -32.74 9.18
CA PHE A 753 27.13 -33.87 9.01
C PHE A 753 26.02 -33.59 7.99
N ALA A 754 25.49 -34.65 7.39
CA ALA A 754 24.36 -34.58 6.47
C ALA A 754 23.01 -34.59 7.23
N ILE A 755 21.98 -34.00 6.63
CA ILE A 755 20.65 -33.88 7.26
C ILE A 755 19.62 -34.94 6.82
N ASP A 756 19.96 -35.80 5.86
CA ASP A 756 19.07 -36.81 5.25
C ASP A 756 18.93 -38.14 6.02
#